data_AF-A0A7C4KIE2-F1
#
_entry.id   AF-A0A7C4KIE2-F1
#
_cell.length_a   1.000
_cell.length_b   1.000
_cell.length_c   1.000
_cell.angle_alpha   90.00
_cell.angle_beta   90.00
_cell.angle_gamma   90.00
#
_symmetry.space_group_name_H-M   'P 1'
#
loop_
_entity.id
_entity.type
_entity.pdbx_description
1 polymer ?
#
loop_
_entity_poly.entity_id
_entity_poly.type
_entity_poly.pdbx_seq_one_letter_code
_entity_poly.pdbx_strand_id
1 'polypeptide(L)'
;MPSISQPNRSFGYVLRGGSIITVIILLVYWPLWQAMNQPDLLPWGSDTLGHLLRYQFVHQNILVGNWFPQIMPDWYMGMQLLRYYAPLPYDVLFLLHAILGNPVAALHGFVIFWALFGSLSWLFFQRFLGKTPAVIGGILFTLLPDLIRVAFSEGNLPRVMASGLTPLLLFFALSVLFYDESRLQPIGVTFLLTLITLTHAMVAAITAISITLLAIFLWASGRTSIRRVGWLMLWMLLGIGLAGGWLLPSLTGGITELEAGAVNRGLPSAPWADLLNPFSRLKNIETPYVSLGLILAVFASLLAPWSRNRVVLATGLSGILLAFLATPQLTRLVSALPLSSLLWPIRFLGMASLFLLFAFAASLRAWWLKSPPVTALMVALVLADCGLSTRLIFLRPLNPGLASIGQTMATLAGWREATLDESRLGSAASWFFTDQARREQIFGWGYQGARTAFNVASLNEALSHGSFGYLFDRLNLYGVDDVVVLDTLPHAQEFENLLPQEGFTLTLRSDHLAYYHREGQPRALSPAWHALAIGRSAQNYPFLFPQAVLGNSPYLDDYSLEELTRYPALILAGAQWRNRNAAEQLTQEVAKHGVRVFVDLTLAPVDPLSQIPRFLNVWGETVILSPDPVQVSGWKTPLQLAPFGSKEELWHTFLPQNLQHEAMTFDYLGKRAVLAGYNEVEGGKIWFLGANLAYHALVDQDEAAIRLLSELIGLPAGQPTAYQSIPLENYQAGAFGYSFDYSLDHPQELVVPVARHDGTFILLDGQPSPLTSLENLILFSAPPGRHHVE
;
A
#
# COMPACT_ATOMS: atom_id res chain seq x y z
N MET A 1 0.90 -47.60 19.13
CA MET A 1 -0.36 -47.00 19.61
C MET A 1 -0.81 -47.76 20.85
N PRO A 2 -1.36 -47.12 21.89
CA PRO A 2 -2.60 -47.55 22.51
C PRO A 2 -3.78 -46.90 21.78
N SER A 3 -4.88 -47.62 21.65
CA SER A 3 -6.13 -47.13 21.06
C SER A 3 -6.64 -45.91 21.83
N ILE A 4 -6.72 -44.76 21.15
CA ILE A 4 -7.38 -43.58 21.68
C ILE A 4 -8.87 -43.79 21.41
N SER A 5 -9.54 -44.43 22.37
CA SER A 5 -10.99 -44.29 22.51
C SER A 5 -11.33 -42.80 22.50
N GLN A 6 -12.38 -42.43 21.77
CA GLN A 6 -12.84 -41.04 21.70
C GLN A 6 -12.92 -40.47 23.12
N PRO A 7 -12.10 -39.46 23.49
CA PRO A 7 -12.35 -38.77 24.74
C PRO A 7 -13.65 -38.01 24.51
N ASN A 8 -14.73 -38.48 25.11
CA ASN A 8 -15.91 -37.66 25.36
C ASN A 8 -15.39 -36.28 25.76
N ARG A 9 -15.79 -35.24 25.04
CA ARG A 9 -15.52 -33.85 25.41
C ARG A 9 -16.12 -33.69 26.80
N SER A 10 -15.34 -33.94 27.86
CA SER A 10 -15.86 -33.82 29.21
C SER A 10 -16.14 -32.33 29.37
N PHE A 11 -17.42 -31.94 29.37
CA PHE A 11 -17.87 -30.57 29.44
C PHE A 11 -17.11 -29.76 30.51
N GLY A 12 -16.79 -30.40 31.64
CA GLY A 12 -15.96 -29.83 32.71
C GLY A 12 -14.53 -29.45 32.34
N TYR A 13 -13.89 -30.07 31.33
CA TYR A 13 -12.58 -29.64 30.83
C TYR A 13 -12.69 -28.34 30.02
N VAL A 14 -13.66 -28.26 29.12
CA VAL A 14 -13.85 -27.06 28.28
C VAL A 14 -14.18 -25.88 29.17
N LEU A 15 -15.03 -26.07 30.18
CA LEU A 15 -15.32 -25.04 31.19
C LEU A 15 -14.07 -24.64 31.96
N ARG A 16 -13.36 -25.57 32.62
CA ARG A 16 -12.18 -25.22 33.44
C ARG A 16 -11.05 -24.60 32.62
N GLY A 17 -10.68 -25.24 31.51
CA GLY A 17 -9.63 -24.75 30.62
C GLY A 17 -10.00 -23.41 29.98
N GLY A 18 -11.26 -23.27 29.56
CA GLY A 18 -11.81 -22.01 29.05
C GLY A 18 -11.74 -20.89 30.08
N SER A 19 -12.20 -21.13 31.32
CA SER A 19 -12.14 -20.14 32.40
C SER A 19 -10.71 -19.69 32.70
N ILE A 20 -9.74 -20.63 32.75
CA ILE A 20 -8.33 -20.28 32.98
C ILE A 20 -7.81 -19.37 31.87
N ILE A 21 -8.05 -19.75 30.60
CA ILE A 21 -7.66 -18.92 29.45
C ILE A 21 -8.30 -17.54 29.58
N THR A 22 -9.63 -17.47 29.72
CA THR A 22 -10.37 -16.21 29.79
C THR A 22 -9.85 -15.29 30.88
N VAL A 23 -9.62 -15.79 32.10
CA VAL A 23 -9.07 -14.97 33.20
C VAL A 23 -7.70 -14.41 32.85
N ILE A 24 -6.80 -15.24 32.31
CA ILE A 24 -5.45 -14.79 31.93
C ILE A 24 -5.52 -13.73 30.82
N ILE A 25 -6.33 -13.94 29.78
CA ILE A 25 -6.47 -12.96 28.69
C ILE A 25 -7.04 -11.63 29.22
N LEU A 26 -8.07 -11.68 30.06
CA LEU A 26 -8.65 -10.46 30.66
C LEU A 26 -7.65 -9.73 31.55
N LEU A 27 -6.75 -10.43 32.25
CA LEU A 27 -5.67 -9.82 33.01
C LEU A 27 -4.60 -9.18 32.11
N VAL A 28 -4.21 -9.86 31.03
CA VAL A 28 -3.20 -9.34 30.09
C VAL A 28 -3.72 -8.10 29.35
N TYR A 29 -4.99 -8.11 28.94
CA TYR A 29 -5.64 -7.00 28.23
C TYR A 29 -6.44 -6.07 29.15
N TRP A 30 -6.19 -6.15 30.46
CA TRP A 30 -6.85 -5.32 31.47
C TRP A 30 -6.80 -3.82 31.18
N PRO A 31 -5.70 -3.24 30.67
CA PRO A 31 -5.67 -1.83 30.31
C PRO A 31 -6.78 -1.42 29.32
N LEU A 32 -7.04 -2.25 28.31
CA LEU A 32 -8.08 -1.98 27.31
C LEU A 32 -9.48 -2.07 27.92
N TRP A 33 -9.68 -3.01 28.84
CA TRP A 33 -10.95 -3.15 29.56
C TRP A 33 -11.26 -1.91 30.42
N GLN A 34 -10.26 -1.39 31.14
CA GLN A 34 -10.44 -0.18 31.96
C GLN A 34 -10.74 1.08 31.13
N ALA A 35 -10.26 1.14 29.89
CA ALA A 35 -10.42 2.29 29.02
C ALA A 35 -11.65 2.24 28.10
N MET A 36 -12.50 1.22 28.20
CA MET A 36 -13.71 1.13 27.36
C MET A 36 -14.62 2.37 27.47
N ASN A 37 -14.62 3.05 28.61
CA ASN A 37 -15.41 4.27 28.86
C ASN A 37 -14.60 5.57 28.71
N GLN A 38 -13.36 5.50 28.21
CA GLN A 38 -12.46 6.65 28.06
C GLN A 38 -12.23 6.93 26.57
N PRO A 39 -13.00 7.83 25.95
CA PRO A 39 -12.94 8.06 24.51
C PRO A 39 -11.60 8.61 24.02
N ASP A 40 -10.82 9.26 24.89
CA ASP A 40 -9.53 9.88 24.56
C ASP A 40 -8.36 8.90 24.60
N LEU A 41 -8.58 7.67 25.07
CA LEU A 41 -7.56 6.62 25.14
C LEU A 41 -7.85 5.54 24.11
N LEU A 42 -6.91 5.33 23.20
CA LEU A 42 -7.02 4.33 22.15
C LEU A 42 -5.94 3.28 22.30
N PRO A 43 -6.18 2.03 21.83
CA PRO A 43 -5.10 1.09 21.59
C PRO A 43 -4.03 1.76 20.74
N TRP A 44 -2.79 1.71 21.20
CA TRP A 44 -1.67 2.20 20.40
C TRP A 44 -1.64 1.47 19.04
N GLY A 45 -1.19 2.13 17.96
CA GLY A 45 -1.08 1.54 16.63
C GLY A 45 -1.16 2.55 15.48
N SER A 46 -0.36 2.35 14.42
CA SER A 46 -0.29 3.27 13.25
C SER A 46 -1.60 3.35 12.47
N ASP A 47 -2.34 2.25 12.36
CA ASP A 47 -3.56 2.11 11.56
C ASP A 47 -4.83 2.31 12.40
N THR A 48 -4.74 2.40 13.73
CA THR A 48 -5.89 2.36 14.64
C THR A 48 -6.91 3.45 14.33
N LEU A 49 -6.45 4.70 14.21
CA LEU A 49 -7.31 5.85 13.91
C LEU A 49 -7.86 5.81 12.47
N GLY A 50 -7.11 5.24 11.54
CA GLY A 50 -7.55 5.02 10.17
C GLY A 50 -8.67 4.00 10.11
N HIS A 51 -8.61 2.92 10.90
CA HIS A 51 -9.73 1.99 11.01
C HIS A 51 -10.94 2.59 11.73
N LEU A 52 -10.72 3.46 12.73
CA LEU A 52 -11.80 4.20 13.38
C LEU A 52 -12.54 5.10 12.38
N LEU A 53 -11.80 5.88 11.58
CA LEU A 53 -12.35 6.75 10.53
C LEU A 53 -13.20 5.95 9.54
N ARG A 54 -12.66 4.86 8.98
CA ARG A 54 -13.39 3.96 8.05
C ARG A 54 -14.64 3.39 8.69
N TYR A 55 -14.52 2.96 9.95
CA TYR A 55 -15.65 2.39 10.68
C TYR A 55 -16.74 3.43 10.93
N GLN A 56 -16.41 4.66 11.32
CA GLN A 56 -17.39 5.73 11.50
C GLN A 56 -18.15 6.03 10.20
N PHE A 57 -17.45 6.08 9.07
CA PHE A 57 -18.07 6.24 7.75
C PHE A 57 -19.02 5.08 7.40
N VAL A 58 -18.57 3.83 7.56
CA VAL A 58 -19.41 2.64 7.31
C VAL A 58 -20.61 2.60 8.26
N HIS A 59 -20.42 2.91 9.54
CA HIS A 59 -21.46 2.94 10.54
C HIS A 59 -22.56 3.95 10.19
N GLN A 60 -22.20 5.18 9.81
CA GLN A 60 -23.17 6.20 9.38
C GLN A 60 -23.99 5.74 8.17
N ASN A 61 -23.36 5.05 7.22
CA ASN A 61 -24.04 4.47 6.06
C ASN A 61 -24.99 3.33 6.44
N ILE A 62 -24.58 2.42 7.32
CA ILE A 62 -25.43 1.32 7.80
C ILE A 62 -26.69 1.87 8.50
N LEU A 63 -26.56 2.95 9.28
CA LEU A 63 -27.70 3.57 9.96
C LEU A 63 -28.78 4.10 9.02
N VAL A 64 -28.43 4.47 7.79
CA VAL A 64 -29.37 4.91 6.74
C VAL A 64 -29.74 3.78 5.76
N GLY A 65 -29.40 2.54 6.08
CA GLY A 65 -29.71 1.35 5.28
C GLY A 65 -28.70 1.05 4.16
N ASN A 66 -27.62 1.81 4.05
CA ASN A 66 -26.56 1.59 3.07
C ASN A 66 -25.43 0.70 3.65
N TRP A 67 -25.52 -0.60 3.41
CA TRP A 67 -24.52 -1.56 3.88
C TRP A 67 -23.24 -1.62 3.03
N PHE A 68 -23.29 -1.10 1.81
CA PHE A 68 -22.18 -1.16 0.87
C PHE A 68 -21.98 0.20 0.18
N PRO A 69 -21.48 1.23 0.90
CA PRO A 69 -21.16 2.52 0.30
C PRO A 69 -20.19 2.34 -0.87
N GLN A 70 -20.48 3.00 -1.99
CA GLN A 70 -19.70 2.84 -3.23
C GLN A 70 -18.42 3.66 -3.19
N ILE A 71 -18.47 4.85 -2.60
CA ILE A 71 -17.34 5.78 -2.49
C ILE A 71 -17.30 6.42 -1.12
N MET A 72 -16.10 6.63 -0.60
CA MET A 72 -15.82 7.50 0.53
C MET A 72 -15.20 8.79 -0.01
N PRO A 73 -15.94 9.91 -0.07
CA PRO A 73 -15.46 11.13 -0.72
C PRO A 73 -14.33 11.79 0.06
N ASP A 74 -14.35 11.64 1.39
CA ASP A 74 -13.43 12.34 2.29
C ASP A 74 -11.97 11.88 2.21
N TRP A 75 -11.68 10.81 1.48
CA TRP A 75 -10.38 10.15 1.49
C TRP A 75 -9.83 9.96 0.07
N TYR A 76 -8.62 10.49 -0.19
CA TYR A 76 -7.90 10.36 -1.47
C TYR A 76 -8.67 10.88 -2.69
N MET A 77 -9.38 12.00 -2.54
CA MET A 77 -10.27 12.57 -3.58
C MET A 77 -11.40 11.62 -4.03
N GLY A 78 -11.75 10.64 -3.19
CA GLY A 78 -12.68 9.56 -3.52
C GLY A 78 -12.02 8.19 -3.48
N MET A 79 -12.48 7.32 -2.58
CA MET A 79 -12.00 5.95 -2.46
C MET A 79 -13.15 4.94 -2.44
N GLN A 80 -13.04 3.88 -3.22
CA GLN A 80 -13.94 2.72 -3.14
C GLN A 80 -13.57 1.85 -1.92
N LEU A 81 -13.92 2.33 -0.72
CA LEU A 81 -13.49 1.77 0.56
C LEU A 81 -13.69 0.25 0.64
N LEU A 82 -14.93 -0.23 0.46
CA LEU A 82 -15.25 -1.65 0.62
C LEU A 82 -14.85 -2.52 -0.59
N ARG A 83 -14.33 -1.92 -1.68
CA ARG A 83 -13.66 -2.67 -2.75
C ARG A 83 -12.28 -3.12 -2.32
N TYR A 84 -11.50 -2.24 -1.69
CA TYR A 84 -10.09 -2.51 -1.35
C TYR A 84 -9.89 -2.94 0.11
N TYR A 85 -10.82 -2.60 1.00
CA TYR A 85 -10.85 -3.04 2.39
C TYR A 85 -11.98 -4.03 2.59
N ALA A 86 -11.65 -5.19 3.13
CA ALA A 86 -12.63 -6.25 3.29
C ALA A 86 -13.71 -5.83 4.31
N PRO A 87 -14.99 -6.17 4.08
CA PRO A 87 -16.11 -5.64 4.84
C PRO A 87 -16.25 -6.23 6.25
N LEU A 88 -15.89 -7.51 6.43
CA LEU A 88 -16.21 -8.28 7.62
C LEU A 88 -15.68 -7.67 8.95
N PRO A 89 -14.46 -7.09 9.03
CA PRO A 89 -14.01 -6.41 10.23
C PRO A 89 -14.92 -5.27 10.67
N TYR A 90 -15.46 -4.49 9.72
CA TYR A 90 -16.35 -3.36 9.99
C TYR A 90 -17.74 -3.81 10.43
N ASP A 91 -18.24 -4.90 9.85
CA ASP A 91 -19.50 -5.53 10.30
C ASP A 91 -19.39 -6.03 11.75
N VAL A 92 -18.26 -6.64 12.12
CA VAL A 92 -18.00 -7.09 13.50
C VAL A 92 -17.84 -5.90 14.44
N LEU A 93 -17.15 -4.83 14.03
CA LEU A 93 -17.08 -3.59 14.79
C LEU A 93 -18.47 -2.97 15.00
N PHE A 94 -19.35 -3.00 13.99
CA PHE A 94 -20.73 -2.55 14.10
C PHE A 94 -21.50 -3.31 15.18
N LEU A 95 -21.40 -4.64 15.19
CA LEU A 95 -22.04 -5.47 16.22
C LEU A 95 -21.48 -5.19 17.62
N LEU A 96 -20.17 -5.01 17.74
CA LEU A 96 -19.53 -4.68 19.03
C LEU A 96 -19.93 -3.29 19.51
N HIS A 97 -20.01 -2.31 18.61
CA HIS A 97 -20.49 -0.97 18.95
C HIS A 97 -21.95 -1.02 19.41
N ALA A 98 -22.82 -1.78 18.75
CA ALA A 98 -24.20 -1.94 19.19
C ALA A 98 -24.32 -2.52 20.62
N ILE A 99 -23.36 -3.36 21.04
CA ILE A 99 -23.32 -3.95 22.39
C ILE A 99 -22.65 -3.02 23.41
N LEU A 100 -21.57 -2.34 23.04
CA LEU A 100 -20.69 -1.58 23.93
C LEU A 100 -21.00 -0.06 23.96
N GLY A 101 -21.84 0.42 23.05
CA GLY A 101 -22.44 1.75 23.06
C GLY A 101 -21.61 2.89 22.47
N ASN A 102 -20.30 2.70 22.25
CA ASN A 102 -19.46 3.71 21.58
C ASN A 102 -18.36 3.07 20.70
N PRO A 103 -17.84 3.79 19.67
CA PRO A 103 -16.91 3.23 18.70
C PRO A 103 -15.53 2.92 19.30
N VAL A 104 -15.08 3.69 20.29
CA VAL A 104 -13.79 3.45 20.97
C VAL A 104 -13.86 2.17 21.81
N ALA A 105 -14.94 1.95 22.56
CA ALA A 105 -15.18 0.68 23.26
C ALA A 105 -15.25 -0.49 22.28
N ALA A 106 -15.86 -0.32 21.12
CA ALA A 106 -15.91 -1.34 20.07
C ALA A 106 -14.51 -1.75 19.60
N LEU A 107 -13.58 -0.80 19.42
CA LEU A 107 -12.18 -1.09 19.08
C LEU A 107 -11.48 -1.92 20.16
N HIS A 108 -11.59 -1.49 21.43
CA HIS A 108 -11.03 -2.23 22.56
C HIS A 108 -11.61 -3.65 22.65
N GLY A 109 -12.93 -3.75 22.55
CA GLY A 109 -13.67 -5.01 22.55
C GLY A 109 -13.27 -5.92 21.39
N PHE A 110 -12.98 -5.36 20.20
CA PHE A 110 -12.58 -6.10 19.02
C PHE A 110 -11.25 -6.83 19.24
N VAL A 111 -10.23 -6.12 19.74
CA VAL A 111 -8.91 -6.71 20.03
C VAL A 111 -9.03 -7.80 21.10
N ILE A 112 -9.75 -7.52 22.19
CA ILE A 112 -9.97 -8.49 23.28
C ILE A 112 -10.73 -9.73 22.78
N PHE A 113 -11.78 -9.53 21.98
CA PHE A 113 -12.62 -10.60 21.44
C PHE A 113 -11.80 -11.57 20.58
N TRP A 114 -10.99 -11.06 19.64
CA TRP A 114 -10.21 -11.93 18.76
C TRP A 114 -9.02 -12.59 19.45
N ALA A 115 -8.41 -11.93 20.44
CA ALA A 115 -7.44 -12.56 21.34
C ALA A 115 -8.07 -13.74 22.08
N LEU A 116 -9.24 -13.55 22.70
CA LEU A 116 -10.00 -14.58 23.39
C LEU A 116 -10.43 -15.71 22.44
N PHE A 117 -11.01 -15.39 21.28
CA PHE A 117 -11.50 -16.37 20.32
C PHE A 117 -10.36 -17.27 19.81
N GLY A 118 -9.23 -16.67 19.42
CA GLY A 118 -8.05 -17.41 18.97
C GLY A 118 -7.49 -18.31 20.08
N SER A 119 -7.35 -17.80 21.30
CA SER A 119 -6.88 -18.57 22.45
C SER A 119 -7.83 -19.71 22.84
N LEU A 120 -9.14 -19.48 22.87
CA LEU A 120 -10.14 -20.52 23.20
C LEU A 120 -10.22 -21.59 22.11
N SER A 121 -9.94 -21.24 20.85
CA SER A 121 -9.87 -22.20 19.75
C SER A 121 -8.81 -23.29 19.98
N TRP A 122 -7.81 -23.05 20.83
CA TRP A 122 -6.83 -24.08 21.18
C TRP A 122 -7.41 -25.25 21.96
N LEU A 123 -8.54 -25.08 22.66
CA LEU A 123 -9.17 -26.18 23.39
C LEU A 123 -9.60 -27.32 22.47
N PHE A 124 -9.85 -27.05 21.18
CA PHE A 124 -10.12 -28.08 20.17
C PHE A 124 -8.90 -28.96 19.90
N PHE A 125 -7.68 -28.43 20.04
CA PHE A 125 -6.45 -29.19 19.87
C PHE A 125 -6.22 -30.24 20.95
N GLN A 126 -7.05 -30.33 22.00
CA GLN A 126 -6.96 -31.42 22.99
C GLN A 126 -6.97 -32.81 22.35
N ARG A 127 -7.63 -32.98 21.19
CA ARG A 127 -7.66 -34.24 20.43
C ARG A 127 -6.27 -34.63 19.92
N PHE A 128 -5.44 -33.65 19.58
CA PHE A 128 -4.09 -33.85 19.04
C PHE A 128 -3.02 -33.83 20.14
N LEU A 129 -3.16 -32.92 21.12
CA LEU A 129 -2.10 -32.56 22.07
C LEU A 129 -2.35 -33.12 23.48
N GLY A 130 -3.60 -33.41 23.83
CA GLY A 130 -4.06 -33.60 25.20
C GLY A 130 -4.55 -32.31 25.86
N LYS A 131 -5.23 -32.44 27.00
CA LYS A 131 -5.92 -31.35 27.72
C LYS A 131 -4.97 -30.23 28.18
N THR A 132 -3.94 -30.55 28.96
CA THR A 132 -3.03 -29.54 29.52
C THR A 132 -2.24 -28.80 28.45
N PRO A 133 -1.62 -29.48 27.45
CA PRO A 133 -0.91 -28.77 26.39
C PRO A 133 -1.80 -27.86 25.53
N ALA A 134 -3.07 -28.22 25.34
CA ALA A 134 -4.03 -27.37 24.64
C ALA A 134 -4.34 -26.08 25.41
N VAL A 135 -4.49 -26.15 26.74
CA VAL A 135 -4.67 -24.95 27.59
C VAL A 135 -3.42 -24.07 27.56
N ILE A 136 -2.22 -24.66 27.72
CA ILE A 136 -0.95 -23.92 27.65
C ILE A 136 -0.77 -23.25 26.27
N GLY A 137 -1.07 -23.96 25.19
CA GLY A 137 -1.06 -23.40 23.84
C GLY A 137 -2.01 -22.22 23.68
N GLY A 138 -3.23 -22.30 24.23
CA GLY A 138 -4.18 -21.19 24.22
C GLY A 138 -3.69 -19.95 24.97
N ILE A 139 -3.04 -20.13 26.13
CA ILE A 139 -2.44 -19.03 26.89
C ILE A 139 -1.28 -18.40 26.12
N LEU A 140 -0.37 -19.22 25.58
CA LEU A 140 0.79 -18.74 24.84
C LEU A 140 0.42 -18.08 23.51
N PHE A 141 -0.68 -18.49 22.88
CA PHE A 141 -1.13 -17.95 21.60
C PHE A 141 -1.32 -16.44 21.66
N THR A 142 -2.03 -15.91 22.66
CA THR A 142 -2.25 -14.46 22.75
C THR A 142 -0.97 -13.67 23.01
N LEU A 143 0.05 -14.34 23.55
CA LEU A 143 1.32 -13.74 23.93
C LEU A 143 2.33 -13.79 22.79
N LEU A 144 1.98 -14.38 21.64
CA LEU A 144 2.86 -14.46 20.50
C LEU A 144 3.28 -13.03 20.07
N PRO A 145 4.60 -12.74 19.99
CA PRO A 145 5.08 -11.38 19.76
C PRO A 145 4.54 -10.71 18.50
N ASP A 146 4.36 -11.45 17.40
CA ASP A 146 3.82 -10.89 16.16
C ASP A 146 2.32 -10.55 16.28
N LEU A 147 1.53 -11.33 17.02
CA LEU A 147 0.11 -11.03 17.21
C LEU A 147 -0.11 -9.74 18.00
N ILE A 148 0.66 -9.57 19.08
CA ILE A 148 0.63 -8.33 19.87
C ILE A 148 1.12 -7.15 19.02
N ARG A 149 2.21 -7.33 18.25
CA ARG A 149 2.72 -6.29 17.35
C ARG A 149 1.70 -5.87 16.28
N VAL A 150 0.98 -6.82 15.67
CA VAL A 150 -0.07 -6.51 14.71
C VAL A 150 -1.22 -5.75 15.38
N ALA A 151 -1.61 -6.14 16.60
CA ALA A 151 -2.69 -5.49 17.32
C ALA A 151 -2.35 -4.08 17.81
N PHE A 152 -1.10 -3.83 18.21
CA PHE A 152 -0.73 -2.59 18.91
C PHE A 152 0.35 -1.74 18.24
N SER A 153 1.23 -2.29 17.40
CA SER A 153 2.17 -1.47 16.62
C SER A 153 1.57 -1.08 15.29
N GLU A 154 1.03 -2.07 14.57
CA GLU A 154 0.31 -1.76 13.33
C GLU A 154 -1.10 -1.23 13.63
N GLY A 155 -1.79 -1.74 14.65
CA GLY A 155 -3.22 -1.41 14.86
C GLY A 155 -4.12 -1.98 13.76
N ASN A 156 -3.66 -3.00 13.04
CA ASN A 156 -4.33 -3.52 11.84
C ASN A 156 -5.44 -4.53 12.22
N LEU A 157 -6.66 -4.02 12.45
CA LEU A 157 -7.80 -4.81 12.92
C LEU A 157 -8.16 -5.99 11.98
N PRO A 158 -8.15 -5.84 10.64
CA PRO A 158 -8.36 -6.98 9.75
C PRO A 158 -7.34 -8.11 10.00
N ARG A 159 -6.06 -7.80 10.19
CA ARG A 159 -5.05 -8.83 10.50
C ARG A 159 -5.25 -9.43 11.89
N VAL A 160 -5.69 -8.66 12.88
CA VAL A 160 -6.02 -9.18 14.22
C VAL A 160 -7.13 -10.24 14.14
N MET A 161 -8.22 -9.92 13.45
CA MET A 161 -9.33 -10.86 13.24
C MET A 161 -8.90 -12.09 12.44
N ALA A 162 -8.20 -11.90 11.34
CA ALA A 162 -7.71 -13.00 10.50
C ALA A 162 -6.83 -13.95 11.32
N SER A 163 -5.91 -13.40 12.11
CA SER A 163 -5.03 -14.15 13.00
C SER A 163 -5.81 -14.92 14.07
N GLY A 164 -6.84 -14.32 14.68
CA GLY A 164 -7.73 -14.98 15.64
C GLY A 164 -8.47 -16.20 15.07
N LEU A 165 -8.78 -16.20 13.77
CA LEU A 165 -9.43 -17.33 13.08
C LEU A 165 -8.46 -18.47 12.74
N THR A 166 -7.16 -18.20 12.61
CA THR A 166 -6.18 -19.20 12.14
C THR A 166 -6.03 -20.46 13.00
N PRO A 167 -6.11 -20.45 14.35
CA PRO A 167 -5.97 -21.68 15.14
C PRO A 167 -7.11 -22.66 14.85
N LEU A 168 -8.33 -22.15 14.70
CA LEU A 168 -9.49 -22.99 14.39
C LEU A 168 -9.41 -23.55 12.96
N LEU A 169 -8.94 -22.74 12.00
CA LEU A 169 -8.68 -23.21 10.64
C LEU A 169 -7.62 -24.31 10.63
N LEU A 170 -6.51 -24.14 11.36
CA LEU A 170 -5.47 -25.16 11.50
C LEU A 170 -6.02 -26.45 12.13
N PHE A 171 -6.89 -26.34 13.13
CA PHE A 171 -7.57 -27.50 13.72
C PHE A 171 -8.37 -28.29 12.67
N PHE A 172 -9.19 -27.61 11.85
CA PHE A 172 -9.96 -28.29 10.81
C PHE A 172 -9.07 -28.85 9.70
N ALA A 173 -8.04 -28.13 9.27
CA ALA A 173 -7.08 -28.58 8.27
C ALA A 173 -6.35 -29.86 8.72
N LEU A 174 -5.83 -29.89 9.96
CA LEU A 174 -5.20 -31.10 10.52
C LEU A 174 -6.19 -32.25 10.66
N SER A 175 -7.46 -31.94 10.96
CA SER A 175 -8.50 -32.96 11.07
C SER A 175 -8.75 -33.65 9.72
N VAL A 176 -8.86 -32.87 8.63
CA VAL A 176 -8.97 -33.38 7.25
C VAL A 176 -7.74 -34.22 6.87
N LEU A 177 -6.54 -33.83 7.29
CA LEU A 177 -5.32 -34.57 6.96
C LEU A 177 -5.19 -35.89 7.74
N PHE A 178 -5.67 -35.97 8.98
CA PHE A 178 -5.40 -37.11 9.86
C PHE A 178 -6.59 -38.07 10.04
N TYR A 179 -7.83 -37.62 9.92
CA TYR A 179 -9.02 -38.44 10.21
C TYR A 179 -9.92 -38.59 8.98
N ASP A 180 -10.60 -39.74 8.88
CA ASP A 180 -11.58 -40.03 7.82
C ASP A 180 -13.02 -39.63 8.19
N GLU A 181 -13.22 -38.66 9.08
CA GLU A 181 -14.52 -38.40 9.70
C GLU A 181 -15.19 -37.07 9.30
N SER A 182 -16.52 -37.12 9.15
CA SER A 182 -17.51 -36.02 9.06
C SER A 182 -17.31 -34.97 7.96
N ARG A 183 -18.36 -34.77 7.14
CA ARG A 183 -18.46 -33.68 6.15
C ARG A 183 -18.29 -32.27 6.77
N LEU A 184 -18.36 -32.14 8.10
CA LEU A 184 -18.20 -30.86 8.80
C LEU A 184 -16.77 -30.33 8.81
N GLN A 185 -15.73 -31.19 8.77
CA GLN A 185 -14.35 -30.69 8.86
C GLN A 185 -13.93 -29.93 7.59
N PRO A 186 -14.17 -30.47 6.38
CA PRO A 186 -13.88 -29.72 5.16
C PRO A 186 -14.76 -28.47 5.01
N ILE A 187 -16.03 -28.53 5.42
CA ILE A 187 -16.91 -27.34 5.47
C ILE A 187 -16.32 -26.28 6.40
N GLY A 188 -15.77 -26.67 7.55
CA GLY A 188 -15.08 -25.77 8.48
C GLY A 188 -13.85 -25.10 7.85
N VAL A 189 -13.05 -25.83 7.07
CA VAL A 189 -11.92 -25.26 6.30
C VAL A 189 -12.42 -24.21 5.31
N THR A 190 -13.41 -24.57 4.49
CA THR A 190 -14.00 -23.66 3.49
C THR A 190 -14.57 -22.42 4.13
N PHE A 191 -15.44 -22.57 5.14
CA PHE A 191 -16.09 -21.47 5.83
C PHE A 191 -15.08 -20.51 6.46
N LEU A 192 -14.12 -21.03 7.25
CA LEU A 192 -13.14 -20.17 7.91
C LEU A 192 -12.22 -19.48 6.91
N LEU A 193 -11.84 -20.13 5.82
CA LEU A 193 -11.02 -19.49 4.81
C LEU A 193 -11.81 -18.44 4.00
N THR A 194 -13.12 -18.64 3.79
CA THR A 194 -14.01 -17.59 3.27
C THR A 194 -14.02 -16.39 4.21
N LEU A 195 -14.20 -16.60 5.52
CA LEU A 195 -14.17 -15.52 6.51
C LEU A 195 -12.82 -14.80 6.54
N ILE A 196 -11.71 -15.52 6.53
CA ILE A 196 -10.36 -14.92 6.51
C ILE A 196 -10.17 -14.12 5.20
N THR A 197 -10.68 -14.61 4.07
CA THR A 197 -10.63 -13.87 2.80
C THR A 197 -11.42 -12.57 2.88
N LEU A 198 -12.65 -12.62 3.40
CA LEU A 198 -13.51 -11.45 3.65
C LEU A 198 -13.03 -10.57 4.82
N THR A 199 -11.97 -10.97 5.51
CA THR A 199 -11.27 -10.17 6.51
C THR A 199 -10.05 -9.50 5.90
N HIS A 200 -9.18 -10.26 5.23
CA HIS A 200 -7.95 -9.76 4.63
C HIS A 200 -7.41 -10.76 3.58
N ALA A 201 -7.53 -10.41 2.29
CA ALA A 201 -7.16 -11.27 1.17
C ALA A 201 -5.70 -11.78 1.21
N MET A 202 -4.73 -10.89 1.45
CA MET A 202 -3.30 -11.29 1.50
C MET A 202 -2.99 -12.27 2.65
N VAL A 203 -3.60 -12.08 3.83
CA VAL A 203 -3.45 -13.02 4.95
C VAL A 203 -4.10 -14.37 4.62
N ALA A 204 -5.23 -14.39 3.91
CA ALA A 204 -5.87 -15.62 3.45
C ALA A 204 -4.95 -16.41 2.51
N ALA A 205 -4.31 -15.74 1.54
CA ALA A 205 -3.34 -16.35 0.63
C ALA A 205 -2.14 -16.93 1.38
N ILE A 206 -1.52 -16.15 2.27
CA ILE A 206 -0.38 -16.60 3.11
C ILE A 206 -0.78 -17.79 3.99
N THR A 207 -1.98 -17.77 4.56
CA THR A 207 -2.51 -18.87 5.39
C THR A 207 -2.70 -20.14 4.56
N ALA A 208 -3.29 -20.04 3.37
CA ALA A 208 -3.49 -21.17 2.46
C ALA A 208 -2.14 -21.77 1.99
N ILE A 209 -1.17 -20.93 1.63
CA ILE A 209 0.20 -21.35 1.27
C ILE A 209 0.86 -22.06 2.45
N SER A 210 0.78 -21.49 3.65
CA SER A 210 1.38 -22.03 4.87
C SER A 210 0.79 -23.39 5.24
N ILE A 211 -0.54 -23.54 5.18
CA ILE A 211 -1.23 -24.81 5.44
C ILE A 211 -0.89 -25.85 4.36
N THR A 212 -0.78 -25.44 3.10
CA THR A 212 -0.36 -26.33 2.00
C THR A 212 1.07 -26.84 2.22
N LEU A 213 2.00 -25.96 2.57
CA LEU A 213 3.37 -26.32 2.91
C LEU A 213 3.42 -27.34 4.06
N LEU A 214 2.65 -27.09 5.13
CA LEU A 214 2.51 -28.02 6.24
C LEU A 214 1.95 -29.38 5.78
N ALA A 215 0.92 -29.37 4.94
CA ALA A 215 0.31 -30.59 4.41
C ALA A 215 1.32 -31.41 3.57
N ILE A 216 2.16 -30.75 2.77
CA ILE A 216 3.25 -31.37 2.01
C ILE A 216 4.28 -31.99 2.96
N PHE A 217 4.74 -31.30 4.01
CA PHE A 217 5.67 -31.88 4.99
C PHE A 217 5.06 -33.05 5.79
N LEU A 218 3.75 -32.99 6.09
CA LEU A 218 3.03 -34.10 6.69
C LEU A 218 2.91 -35.30 5.73
N TRP A 219 2.78 -35.06 4.43
CA TRP A 219 2.79 -36.11 3.42
C TRP A 219 4.19 -36.72 3.24
N ALA A 220 5.21 -35.88 3.10
CA ALA A 220 6.61 -36.30 2.95
C ALA A 220 7.12 -37.09 4.17
N SER A 221 6.64 -36.75 5.38
CA SER A 221 6.93 -37.53 6.59
C SER A 221 6.12 -38.84 6.70
N GLY A 222 5.23 -39.12 5.75
CA GLY A 222 4.36 -40.29 5.73
C GLY A 222 3.26 -40.26 6.79
N ARG A 223 2.86 -39.07 7.26
CA ARG A 223 1.81 -38.92 8.30
C ARG A 223 0.40 -38.77 7.71
N THR A 224 0.31 -38.34 6.45
CA THR A 224 -0.94 -38.26 5.66
C THR A 224 -0.70 -38.75 4.23
N SER A 225 -1.77 -38.87 3.44
CA SER A 225 -1.72 -39.29 2.04
C SER A 225 -1.84 -38.09 1.08
N ILE A 226 -1.24 -38.20 -0.10
CA ILE A 226 -1.32 -37.14 -1.13
C ILE A 226 -2.77 -36.83 -1.52
N ARG A 227 -3.66 -37.84 -1.50
CA ARG A 227 -5.09 -37.67 -1.75
C ARG A 227 -5.72 -36.70 -0.76
N ARG A 228 -5.38 -36.79 0.54
CA ARG A 228 -5.91 -35.89 1.57
C ARG A 228 -5.33 -34.48 1.44
N VAL A 229 -4.07 -34.36 1.03
CA VAL A 229 -3.46 -33.06 0.69
C VAL A 229 -4.24 -32.39 -0.46
N GLY A 230 -4.49 -33.14 -1.55
CA GLY A 230 -5.28 -32.65 -2.68
C GLY A 230 -6.71 -32.25 -2.30
N TRP A 231 -7.39 -33.05 -1.45
CA TRP A 231 -8.69 -32.68 -0.91
C TRP A 231 -8.65 -31.40 -0.10
N LEU A 232 -7.70 -31.26 0.83
CA LEU A 232 -7.55 -30.04 1.62
C LEU A 232 -7.36 -28.81 0.73
N MET A 233 -6.50 -28.91 -0.29
CA MET A 233 -6.29 -27.83 -1.26
C MET A 233 -7.58 -27.47 -2.00
N LEU A 234 -8.38 -28.46 -2.44
CA LEU A 234 -9.66 -28.20 -3.10
C LEU A 234 -10.65 -27.46 -2.18
N TRP A 235 -10.76 -27.85 -0.92
CA TRP A 235 -11.65 -27.18 0.05
C TRP A 235 -11.18 -25.77 0.41
N MET A 236 -9.86 -25.54 0.44
CA MET A 236 -9.30 -24.20 0.58
C MET A 236 -9.60 -23.33 -0.66
N LEU A 237 -9.41 -23.86 -1.87
CA LEU A 237 -9.76 -23.15 -3.11
C LEU A 237 -11.25 -22.80 -3.16
N LEU A 238 -12.13 -23.71 -2.72
CA LEU A 238 -13.55 -23.42 -2.59
C LEU A 238 -13.81 -22.28 -1.59
N GLY A 239 -13.11 -22.26 -0.45
CA GLY A 239 -13.24 -21.20 0.56
C GLY A 239 -12.88 -19.81 0.01
N ILE A 240 -11.78 -19.73 -0.74
CA ILE A 240 -11.38 -18.50 -1.45
C ILE A 240 -12.40 -18.15 -2.54
N GLY A 241 -12.85 -19.14 -3.31
CA GLY A 241 -13.83 -18.96 -4.38
C GLY A 241 -15.19 -18.45 -3.91
N LEU A 242 -15.66 -18.86 -2.72
CA LEU A 242 -16.89 -18.35 -2.13
C LEU A 242 -16.82 -16.85 -1.77
N ALA A 243 -15.62 -16.32 -1.51
CA ALA A 243 -15.42 -14.88 -1.33
C ALA A 243 -15.26 -14.13 -2.67
N GLY A 244 -15.39 -14.83 -3.81
CA GLY A 244 -15.12 -14.29 -5.15
C GLY A 244 -15.92 -13.04 -5.52
N GLY A 245 -17.16 -12.90 -5.03
CA GLY A 245 -17.98 -11.72 -5.29
C GLY A 245 -17.36 -10.41 -4.79
N TRP A 246 -16.60 -10.47 -3.70
CA TRP A 246 -15.81 -9.34 -3.20
C TRP A 246 -14.35 -9.40 -3.68
N LEU A 247 -13.74 -10.59 -3.66
CA LEU A 247 -12.33 -10.76 -3.97
C LEU A 247 -11.98 -10.38 -5.41
N LEU A 248 -12.81 -10.74 -6.40
CA LEU A 248 -12.50 -10.43 -7.81
C LEU A 248 -12.45 -8.92 -8.08
N PRO A 249 -13.45 -8.09 -7.69
CA PRO A 249 -13.35 -6.64 -7.78
C PRO A 249 -12.19 -6.03 -6.97
N SER A 250 -11.84 -6.62 -5.82
CA SER A 250 -10.73 -6.11 -4.99
C SER A 250 -9.34 -6.28 -5.61
N LEU A 251 -9.20 -7.22 -6.55
CA LEU A 251 -7.94 -7.53 -7.22
C LEU A 251 -7.69 -6.70 -8.49
N THR A 252 -8.63 -5.83 -8.87
CA THR A 252 -8.51 -4.91 -10.00
C THR A 252 -8.34 -3.48 -9.50
N GLY A 253 -7.38 -2.73 -10.06
CA GLY A 253 -7.04 -1.40 -9.58
C GLY A 253 -6.18 -1.37 -8.31
N GLY A 254 -5.65 -0.19 -7.98
CA GLY A 254 -4.84 0.03 -6.79
C GLY A 254 -3.48 -0.70 -6.86
N ILE A 255 -3.08 -1.37 -5.78
CA ILE A 255 -1.76 -2.01 -5.65
C ILE A 255 -1.44 -3.05 -6.74
N THR A 256 -2.47 -3.62 -7.38
CA THR A 256 -2.27 -4.61 -8.45
C THR A 256 -1.91 -3.98 -9.79
N GLU A 257 -2.13 -2.67 -9.97
CA GLU A 257 -1.70 -1.89 -11.13
C GLU A 257 -0.33 -1.24 -10.93
N LEU A 258 0.18 -1.16 -9.70
CA LEU A 258 1.54 -0.70 -9.45
C LEU A 258 2.56 -1.68 -10.04
N GLU A 259 3.61 -1.16 -10.66
CA GLU A 259 4.66 -2.00 -11.25
C GLU A 259 5.28 -2.92 -10.19
N ALA A 260 5.21 -4.24 -10.42
CA ALA A 260 5.70 -5.24 -9.48
C ALA A 260 7.17 -5.03 -9.10
N GLY A 261 8.00 -4.47 -9.99
CA GLY A 261 9.41 -4.15 -9.69
C GLY A 261 9.61 -3.00 -8.69
N ALA A 262 8.71 -2.01 -8.66
CA ALA A 262 8.71 -0.94 -7.67
C ALA A 262 8.19 -1.45 -6.32
N VAL A 263 7.09 -2.23 -6.34
CA VAL A 263 6.50 -2.84 -5.13
C VAL A 263 7.46 -3.84 -4.48
N ASN A 264 8.19 -4.63 -5.27
CA ASN A 264 9.08 -5.68 -4.77
C ASN A 264 10.37 -5.16 -4.12
N ARG A 265 10.87 -3.97 -4.50
CA ARG A 265 12.09 -3.37 -3.92
C ARG A 265 11.88 -2.84 -2.48
N GLY A 266 10.63 -2.57 -2.10
CA GLY A 266 10.25 -2.05 -0.77
C GLY A 266 9.48 -3.05 0.09
N LEU A 267 9.45 -4.34 -0.24
CA LEU A 267 8.68 -5.32 0.52
C LEU A 267 9.20 -5.41 1.97
N PRO A 268 8.33 -5.21 2.99
CA PRO A 268 8.76 -5.22 4.37
C PRO A 268 9.28 -6.62 4.73
N SER A 269 10.53 -6.66 5.17
CA SER A 269 11.24 -7.85 5.62
C SER A 269 12.08 -7.49 6.85
N ALA A 270 12.44 -8.49 7.65
CA ALA A 270 13.23 -8.29 8.87
C ALA A 270 14.53 -9.09 8.81
N PRO A 271 15.68 -8.49 9.18
CA PRO A 271 16.92 -9.22 9.34
C PRO A 271 16.80 -10.34 10.38
N TRP A 272 17.59 -11.40 10.18
CA TRP A 272 17.65 -12.53 11.12
C TRP A 272 18.01 -12.15 12.54
N ALA A 273 18.91 -11.18 12.67
CA ALA A 273 19.34 -10.67 13.97
C ALA A 273 18.16 -10.12 14.77
N ASP A 274 17.20 -9.47 14.12
CA ASP A 274 16.05 -8.85 14.78
C ASP A 274 14.97 -9.89 15.12
N LEU A 275 14.70 -10.82 14.19
CA LEU A 275 13.71 -11.89 14.38
C LEU A 275 14.02 -12.84 15.55
N LEU A 276 15.30 -12.97 15.90
CA LEU A 276 15.81 -13.92 16.91
C LEU A 276 16.33 -13.25 18.19
N ASN A 277 16.33 -11.92 18.28
CA ASN A 277 16.86 -11.20 19.43
C ASN A 277 15.74 -10.72 20.37
N PRO A 278 15.46 -11.39 21.50
CA PRO A 278 14.44 -10.94 22.46
C PRO A 278 14.70 -9.53 22.99
N PHE A 279 15.96 -9.11 23.06
CA PHE A 279 16.34 -7.80 23.58
C PHE A 279 16.12 -6.66 22.57
N SER A 280 15.85 -6.97 21.30
CA SER A 280 15.43 -5.94 20.32
C SER A 280 14.15 -5.25 20.81
N ARG A 281 13.23 -6.01 21.39
CA ARG A 281 11.98 -5.52 22.01
C ARG A 281 12.19 -4.63 23.24
N LEU A 282 13.37 -4.63 23.86
CA LEU A 282 13.69 -3.68 24.92
C LEU A 282 14.10 -2.31 24.38
N LYS A 283 14.65 -2.26 23.17
CA LYS A 283 15.12 -1.03 22.51
C LYS A 283 14.03 -0.41 21.64
N ASN A 284 13.42 -1.22 20.79
CA ASN A 284 12.29 -0.86 19.96
C ASN A 284 11.21 -1.92 20.14
N ILE A 285 10.18 -1.54 20.87
CA ILE A 285 9.05 -2.42 21.18
C ILE A 285 8.30 -2.87 19.91
N GLU A 286 8.45 -2.18 18.77
CA GLU A 286 7.75 -2.43 17.51
C GLU A 286 8.44 -3.43 16.60
N THR A 287 9.72 -3.73 16.82
CA THR A 287 10.53 -4.57 15.92
C THR A 287 9.92 -5.96 15.72
N PRO A 288 9.81 -6.49 14.49
CA PRO A 288 9.30 -7.83 14.25
C PRO A 288 10.09 -8.92 14.99
N TYR A 289 9.38 -9.88 15.58
CA TYR A 289 9.99 -10.92 16.44
C TYR A 289 9.10 -12.18 16.48
N VAL A 290 9.71 -13.38 16.52
CA VAL A 290 8.99 -14.68 16.48
C VAL A 290 8.99 -15.42 17.83
N SER A 291 9.82 -15.02 18.79
CA SER A 291 10.20 -15.77 20.01
C SER A 291 11.37 -16.74 19.80
N LEU A 292 12.54 -16.33 20.29
CA LEU A 292 13.73 -17.17 20.42
C LEU A 292 13.47 -18.35 21.36
N GLY A 293 12.79 -18.12 22.48
CA GLY A 293 12.40 -19.18 23.42
C GLY A 293 11.58 -20.26 22.75
N LEU A 294 10.63 -19.89 21.90
CA LEU A 294 9.81 -20.83 21.15
C LEU A 294 10.62 -21.61 20.11
N ILE A 295 11.49 -20.92 19.37
CA ILE A 295 12.40 -21.56 18.41
C ILE A 295 13.32 -22.57 19.10
N LEU A 296 13.96 -22.18 20.22
CA LEU A 296 14.81 -23.07 21.01
C LEU A 296 14.03 -24.26 21.57
N ALA A 297 12.79 -24.05 22.03
CA ALA A 297 11.94 -25.12 22.51
C ALA A 297 11.55 -26.13 21.41
N VAL A 298 11.29 -25.65 20.20
CA VAL A 298 11.06 -26.51 19.03
C VAL A 298 12.35 -27.25 18.65
N PHE A 299 13.49 -26.58 18.56
CA PHE A 299 14.77 -27.22 18.28
C PHE A 299 15.11 -28.32 19.31
N ALA A 300 14.96 -28.02 20.60
CA ALA A 300 15.14 -29.01 21.66
C ALA A 300 14.19 -30.20 21.49
N SER A 301 12.95 -29.94 21.09
CA SER A 301 11.95 -30.99 20.83
C SER A 301 12.25 -31.86 19.62
N LEU A 302 12.92 -31.30 18.60
CA LEU A 302 13.37 -32.01 17.40
C LEU A 302 14.63 -32.85 17.66
N LEU A 303 15.52 -32.38 18.54
CA LEU A 303 16.74 -33.10 18.93
C LEU A 303 16.44 -34.22 19.95
N ALA A 304 15.47 -34.02 20.84
CA ALA A 304 15.09 -34.99 21.85
C ALA A 304 14.32 -36.20 21.25
N PRO A 305 14.88 -37.43 21.31
CA PRO A 305 14.26 -38.60 20.67
C PRO A 305 12.87 -38.95 21.21
N TRP A 306 12.60 -38.65 22.50
CA TRP A 306 11.33 -38.96 23.16
C TRP A 306 10.18 -38.01 22.78
N SER A 307 10.48 -36.80 22.29
CA SER A 307 9.48 -35.82 21.85
C SER A 307 9.37 -35.69 20.34
N ARG A 308 10.39 -36.15 19.61
CA ARG A 308 10.42 -36.13 18.16
C ARG A 308 9.34 -37.04 17.60
N ASN A 309 8.38 -36.45 16.89
CA ASN A 309 7.41 -37.19 16.10
C ASN A 309 7.21 -36.51 14.73
N ARG A 310 6.56 -37.21 13.78
CA ARG A 310 6.35 -36.71 12.41
C ARG A 310 5.57 -35.39 12.36
N VAL A 311 4.64 -35.18 13.29
CA VAL A 311 3.83 -33.96 13.36
C VAL A 311 4.66 -32.78 13.88
N VAL A 312 5.41 -32.97 14.97
CA VAL A 312 6.35 -31.98 15.54
C VAL A 312 7.42 -31.62 14.50
N LEU A 313 7.93 -32.61 13.77
CA LEU A 313 8.88 -32.38 12.69
C LEU A 313 8.28 -31.52 11.57
N ALA A 314 7.12 -31.90 11.03
CA ALA A 314 6.50 -31.17 9.95
C ALA A 314 6.11 -29.73 10.37
N THR A 315 5.44 -29.58 11.52
CA THR A 315 5.01 -28.27 12.04
C THR A 315 6.18 -27.38 12.43
N GLY A 316 7.20 -27.93 13.10
CA GLY A 316 8.42 -27.21 13.45
C GLY A 316 9.19 -26.74 12.23
N LEU A 317 9.43 -27.61 11.25
CA LEU A 317 10.14 -27.24 10.01
C LEU A 317 9.34 -26.24 9.17
N SER A 318 8.01 -26.39 9.07
CA SER A 318 7.17 -25.38 8.41
C SER A 318 7.27 -24.03 9.13
N GLY A 319 7.14 -24.00 10.45
CA GLY A 319 7.23 -22.76 11.22
C GLY A 319 8.58 -22.05 11.07
N ILE A 320 9.68 -22.81 11.13
CA ILE A 320 11.03 -22.29 10.87
C ILE A 320 11.10 -21.73 9.44
N LEU A 321 10.76 -22.51 8.42
CA LEU A 321 10.85 -22.07 7.02
C LEU A 321 10.01 -20.80 6.75
N LEU A 322 8.80 -20.70 7.33
CA LEU A 322 7.97 -19.50 7.20
C LEU A 322 8.59 -18.28 7.87
N ALA A 323 9.22 -18.44 9.04
CA ALA A 323 10.03 -17.36 9.62
C ALA A 323 11.18 -16.98 8.67
N PHE A 324 11.73 -17.95 7.93
CA PHE A 324 12.78 -17.70 6.95
C PHE A 324 12.35 -16.93 5.72
N LEU A 325 11.12 -17.13 5.27
CA LEU A 325 10.57 -16.35 4.17
C LEU A 325 10.39 -14.86 4.51
N ALA A 326 10.37 -14.49 5.79
CA ALA A 326 10.21 -13.10 6.22
C ALA A 326 11.48 -12.25 6.12
N THR A 327 12.60 -12.81 5.64
CA THR A 327 13.90 -12.12 5.63
C THR A 327 14.33 -11.65 4.25
N PRO A 328 15.21 -10.63 4.17
CA PRO A 328 15.67 -10.09 2.89
C PRO A 328 16.28 -11.14 1.96
N GLN A 329 17.01 -12.11 2.51
CA GLN A 329 17.72 -13.13 1.73
C GLN A 329 16.78 -14.04 0.92
N LEU A 330 15.59 -14.33 1.45
CA LEU A 330 14.58 -15.15 0.77
C LEU A 330 13.47 -14.31 0.12
N THR A 331 13.53 -12.98 0.24
CA THR A 331 12.57 -12.10 -0.44
C THR A 331 12.66 -12.27 -1.96
N ARG A 332 13.86 -12.54 -2.52
CA ARG A 332 14.01 -12.88 -3.96
C ARG A 332 13.19 -14.10 -4.37
N LEU A 333 13.09 -15.12 -3.51
CA LEU A 333 12.29 -16.31 -3.77
C LEU A 333 10.79 -15.97 -3.77
N VAL A 334 10.35 -15.14 -2.82
CA VAL A 334 8.97 -14.67 -2.75
C VAL A 334 8.63 -13.79 -3.96
N SER A 335 9.52 -12.87 -4.35
CA SER A 335 9.36 -12.00 -5.51
C SER A 335 9.26 -12.75 -6.84
N ALA A 336 9.82 -13.95 -6.93
CA ALA A 336 9.73 -14.82 -8.11
C ALA A 336 8.37 -15.54 -8.25
N LEU A 337 7.54 -15.57 -7.20
CA LEU A 337 6.22 -16.17 -7.25
C LEU A 337 5.25 -15.29 -8.06
N PRO A 338 4.28 -15.89 -8.77
CA PRO A 338 3.18 -15.12 -9.35
C PRO A 338 2.43 -14.39 -8.24
N LEU A 339 1.99 -13.16 -8.52
CA LEU A 339 1.29 -12.28 -7.57
C LEU A 339 2.12 -11.97 -6.30
N SER A 340 3.46 -11.95 -6.42
CA SER A 340 4.37 -11.68 -5.30
C SER A 340 4.17 -10.31 -4.64
N SER A 341 3.64 -9.33 -5.38
CA SER A 341 3.22 -8.02 -4.85
C SER A 341 2.18 -8.12 -3.71
N LEU A 342 1.40 -9.22 -3.68
CA LEU A 342 0.41 -9.51 -2.64
C LEU A 342 0.99 -10.33 -1.46
N LEU A 343 2.22 -10.84 -1.57
CA LEU A 343 2.84 -11.76 -0.61
C LEU A 343 3.93 -11.06 0.21
N TRP A 344 3.52 -10.18 1.14
CA TRP A 344 4.48 -9.43 1.95
C TRP A 344 5.25 -10.36 2.90
N PRO A 345 6.60 -10.42 2.81
CA PRO A 345 7.43 -11.36 3.57
C PRO A 345 7.16 -11.34 5.08
N ILE A 346 7.07 -10.15 5.69
CA ILE A 346 6.85 -10.03 7.13
C ILE A 346 5.53 -10.63 7.61
N ARG A 347 4.53 -10.79 6.74
CA ARG A 347 3.21 -11.32 7.11
C ARG A 347 3.21 -12.85 7.29
N PHE A 348 4.27 -13.55 6.90
CA PHE A 348 4.44 -14.97 7.19
C PHE A 348 4.69 -15.25 8.68
N LEU A 349 5.12 -14.25 9.47
CA LEU A 349 5.47 -14.41 10.88
C LEU A 349 4.30 -14.89 11.75
N GLY A 350 3.07 -14.48 11.47
CA GLY A 350 1.89 -14.95 12.21
C GLY A 350 1.69 -16.47 12.07
N MET A 351 1.77 -17.00 10.85
CA MET A 351 1.68 -18.44 10.59
C MET A 351 2.92 -19.21 11.08
N ALA A 352 4.11 -18.60 10.96
CA ALA A 352 5.34 -19.16 11.52
C ALA A 352 5.21 -19.38 13.03
N SER A 353 4.77 -18.36 13.76
CA SER A 353 4.58 -18.38 15.20
C SER A 353 3.51 -19.39 15.62
N LEU A 354 2.39 -19.46 14.89
CA LEU A 354 1.34 -20.46 15.13
C LEU A 354 1.86 -21.90 14.98
N PHE A 355 2.62 -22.19 13.93
CA PHE A 355 3.16 -23.53 13.67
C PHE A 355 4.24 -23.93 14.68
N LEU A 356 5.13 -22.99 15.04
CA LEU A 356 6.12 -23.21 16.09
C LEU A 356 5.45 -23.46 17.44
N LEU A 357 4.41 -22.71 17.78
CA LEU A 357 3.64 -22.90 19.00
C LEU A 357 2.94 -24.27 19.01
N PHE A 358 2.35 -24.67 17.89
CA PHE A 358 1.75 -26.00 17.78
C PHE A 358 2.78 -27.11 17.95
N ALA A 359 3.96 -26.98 17.31
CA ALA A 359 5.05 -27.94 17.43
C ALA A 359 5.51 -28.09 18.89
N PHE A 360 5.73 -26.97 19.58
CA PHE A 360 6.10 -26.97 20.99
C PHE A 360 5.01 -27.61 21.86
N ALA A 361 3.75 -27.20 21.68
CA ALA A 361 2.62 -27.75 22.43
C ALA A 361 2.44 -29.27 22.21
N ALA A 362 2.69 -29.76 20.99
CA ALA A 362 2.66 -31.20 20.67
C ALA A 362 3.78 -31.99 21.38
N SER A 363 4.89 -31.34 21.71
CA SER A 363 6.00 -31.95 22.44
C SER A 363 5.82 -31.94 23.97
N LEU A 364 5.04 -31.01 24.52
CA LEU A 364 4.85 -30.83 25.97
C LEU A 364 4.42 -32.11 26.69
N ARG A 365 3.55 -32.93 26.10
CA ARG A 365 3.09 -34.17 26.74
C ARG A 365 4.25 -35.14 26.98
N ALA A 366 5.12 -35.32 25.98
CA ALA A 366 6.28 -36.21 26.10
C ALA A 366 7.30 -35.66 27.09
N TRP A 367 7.50 -34.34 27.09
CA TRP A 367 8.39 -33.66 28.02
C TRP A 367 7.89 -33.79 29.46
N TRP A 368 6.59 -33.58 29.71
CA TRP A 368 6.01 -33.67 31.03
C TRP A 368 6.12 -35.09 31.62
N LEU A 369 5.98 -36.12 30.79
CA LEU A 369 6.16 -37.51 31.22
C LEU A 369 7.61 -37.84 31.55
N LYS A 370 8.57 -37.20 30.87
CA LYS A 370 10.00 -37.50 31.04
C LYS A 370 10.64 -36.67 32.16
N SER A 371 10.38 -35.36 32.14
CA SER A 371 11.00 -34.36 33.02
C SER A 371 10.03 -33.18 33.26
N PRO A 372 9.06 -33.29 34.19
CA PRO A 372 8.19 -32.18 34.57
C PRO A 372 8.91 -30.86 34.90
N PRO A 373 10.01 -30.82 35.69
CA PRO A 373 10.66 -29.55 36.04
C PRO A 373 11.28 -28.85 34.83
N VAL A 374 11.89 -29.60 33.91
CA VAL A 374 12.45 -29.06 32.66
C VAL A 374 11.33 -28.53 31.76
N THR A 375 10.19 -29.23 31.73
CA THR A 375 9.03 -28.78 30.96
C THR A 375 8.47 -27.47 31.51
N ALA A 376 8.33 -27.37 32.84
CA ALA A 376 7.89 -26.15 33.51
C ALA A 376 8.86 -25.00 33.26
N LEU A 377 10.18 -25.24 33.34
CA LEU A 377 11.20 -24.25 33.00
C LEU A 377 11.10 -23.77 31.56
N MET A 378 10.95 -24.67 30.59
CA MET A 378 10.80 -24.27 29.18
C MET A 378 9.53 -23.46 28.93
N VAL A 379 8.40 -23.86 29.52
CA VAL A 379 7.17 -23.07 29.44
C VAL A 379 7.37 -21.69 30.06
N ALA A 380 8.05 -21.61 31.21
CA ALA A 380 8.36 -20.33 31.86
C ALA A 380 9.29 -19.46 31.01
N LEU A 381 10.29 -20.04 30.33
CA LEU A 381 11.18 -19.31 29.42
C LEU A 381 10.44 -18.76 28.21
N VAL A 382 9.57 -19.56 27.58
CA VAL A 382 8.72 -19.09 26.48
C VAL A 382 7.76 -18.00 26.95
N LEU A 383 7.15 -18.16 28.13
CA LEU A 383 6.29 -17.12 28.74
C LEU A 383 7.06 -15.83 29.02
N ALA A 384 8.26 -15.91 29.57
CA ALA A 384 9.10 -14.74 29.87
C ALA A 384 9.50 -14.02 28.58
N ASP A 385 9.91 -14.77 27.55
CA ASP A 385 10.30 -14.24 26.25
C ASP A 385 9.13 -13.57 25.52
N CYS A 386 8.02 -14.30 25.33
CA CYS A 386 6.78 -13.74 24.77
C CYS A 386 6.25 -12.56 25.59
N GLY A 387 6.39 -12.65 26.92
CA GLY A 387 5.97 -11.63 27.88
C GLY A 387 6.63 -10.28 27.68
N LEU A 388 7.83 -10.20 27.10
CA LEU A 388 8.47 -8.94 26.73
C LEU A 388 7.61 -8.09 25.79
N SER A 389 6.80 -8.74 24.95
CA SER A 389 5.92 -8.06 23.99
C SER A 389 4.69 -7.46 24.65
N THR A 390 4.30 -7.87 25.87
CA THR A 390 3.13 -7.30 26.56
C THR A 390 3.27 -5.81 26.87
N ARG A 391 4.50 -5.27 26.85
CA ARG A 391 4.77 -3.82 26.94
C ARG A 391 4.17 -3.01 25.79
N LEU A 392 3.81 -3.66 24.69
CA LEU A 392 3.06 -3.07 23.58
C LEU A 392 1.58 -2.88 23.88
N ILE A 393 1.04 -3.58 24.87
CA ILE A 393 -0.36 -3.49 25.27
C ILE A 393 -0.51 -2.25 26.16
N PHE A 394 -0.47 -1.08 25.52
CA PHE A 394 -0.72 0.19 26.17
C PHE A 394 -1.66 1.04 25.34
N LEU A 395 -2.18 2.06 26.00
CA LEU A 395 -3.07 3.03 25.42
C LEU A 395 -2.29 4.32 25.22
N ARG A 396 -2.57 5.03 24.13
CA ARG A 396 -1.99 6.34 23.87
C ARG A 396 -3.11 7.39 23.88
N PRO A 397 -2.91 8.55 24.53
CA PRO A 397 -3.81 9.66 24.33
C PRO A 397 -3.75 10.14 22.89
N LEU A 398 -4.83 10.78 22.46
CA LEU A 398 -4.88 11.53 21.20
C LEU A 398 -3.74 12.56 21.12
N ASN A 399 -3.16 12.75 19.93
CA ASN A 399 -2.06 13.71 19.73
C ASN A 399 -2.60 15.14 19.88
N PRO A 400 -2.13 15.92 20.87
CA PRO A 400 -2.67 17.25 21.14
C PRO A 400 -2.38 18.26 20.03
N GLY A 401 -1.23 18.14 19.35
CA GLY A 401 -0.88 19.02 18.24
C GLY A 401 -1.80 18.81 17.04
N LEU A 402 -2.00 17.56 16.62
CA LEU A 402 -2.96 17.25 15.55
C LEU A 402 -4.40 17.62 15.94
N ALA A 403 -4.79 17.39 17.19
CA ALA A 403 -6.11 17.81 17.69
C ALA A 403 -6.30 19.33 17.61
N SER A 404 -5.28 20.11 18.00
CA SER A 404 -5.33 21.58 17.94
C SER A 404 -5.40 22.12 16.51
N ILE A 405 -4.67 21.50 15.58
CA ILE A 405 -4.76 21.81 14.15
C ILE A 405 -6.15 21.49 13.63
N GLY A 406 -6.69 20.29 13.92
CA GLY A 406 -8.04 19.91 13.51
C GLY A 406 -9.12 20.85 14.05
N GLN A 407 -9.03 21.25 15.32
CA GLN A 407 -9.94 22.24 15.92
C GLN A 407 -9.85 23.61 15.25
N THR A 408 -8.64 24.06 14.93
CA THR A 408 -8.44 25.36 14.26
C THR A 408 -8.96 25.33 12.83
N MET A 409 -8.64 24.27 12.09
CA MET A 409 -9.12 24.03 10.72
C MET A 409 -10.65 23.99 10.63
N ALA A 410 -11.32 23.43 11.63
CA ALA A 410 -12.79 23.41 11.71
C ALA A 410 -13.43 24.81 11.77
N THR A 411 -12.67 25.85 12.17
CA THR A 411 -13.16 27.23 12.27
C THR A 411 -12.97 28.06 11.00
N LEU A 412 -12.21 27.55 10.04
CA LEU A 412 -11.86 28.24 8.80
C LEU A 412 -12.67 27.67 7.63
N ALA A 413 -12.85 28.44 6.56
CA ALA A 413 -13.56 27.99 5.37
C ALA A 413 -12.57 27.46 4.32
N GLY A 414 -12.66 26.17 4.02
CA GLY A 414 -11.81 25.51 3.03
C GLY A 414 -12.42 24.19 2.59
N TRP A 415 -12.01 23.71 1.43
CA TRP A 415 -12.50 22.46 0.86
C TRP A 415 -11.65 21.26 1.30
N ARG A 416 -10.37 21.25 0.93
CA ARG A 416 -9.50 20.08 1.09
C ARG A 416 -8.21 20.35 1.83
N GLU A 417 -7.78 19.31 2.51
CA GLU A 417 -6.54 19.26 3.28
C GLU A 417 -5.50 18.36 2.61
N ALA A 418 -4.24 18.81 2.68
CA ALA A 418 -3.06 18.07 2.28
C ALA A 418 -2.03 17.97 3.42
N THR A 419 -1.87 16.76 3.98
CA THR A 419 -0.81 16.45 4.95
C THR A 419 0.48 15.99 4.24
N LEU A 420 1.49 16.85 4.20
CA LEU A 420 2.83 16.56 3.70
C LEU A 420 3.73 16.07 4.84
N ASP A 421 3.74 14.76 5.07
CA ASP A 421 4.44 14.12 6.19
C ASP A 421 5.24 12.85 5.83
N GLU A 422 5.32 12.47 4.54
CA GLU A 422 5.85 11.18 4.09
C GLU A 422 5.27 9.96 4.84
N SER A 423 4.00 10.04 5.25
CA SER A 423 3.33 9.03 6.09
C SER A 423 3.97 8.81 7.49
N ARG A 424 4.74 9.77 8.02
CA ARG A 424 5.37 9.66 9.35
C ARG A 424 4.38 9.84 10.51
N LEU A 425 3.23 10.47 10.29
CA LEU A 425 2.20 10.72 11.32
C LEU A 425 1.20 9.57 11.47
N GLY A 426 1.30 8.54 10.63
CA GLY A 426 0.36 7.42 10.64
C GLY A 426 -1.06 7.86 10.23
N SER A 427 -2.06 7.13 10.71
CA SER A 427 -3.46 7.45 10.42
C SER A 427 -4.09 8.55 11.27
N ALA A 428 -3.32 9.15 12.19
CA ALA A 428 -3.85 10.12 13.13
C ALA A 428 -4.32 11.41 12.45
N ALA A 429 -3.50 11.97 11.56
CA ALA A 429 -3.85 13.15 10.78
C ALA A 429 -5.19 12.95 10.04
N SER A 430 -5.35 11.77 9.42
CA SER A 430 -6.57 11.46 8.68
C SER A 430 -7.83 11.51 9.53
N TRP A 431 -7.77 11.01 10.76
CA TRP A 431 -8.93 11.05 11.64
C TRP A 431 -9.25 12.47 12.13
N PHE A 432 -8.25 13.26 12.54
CA PHE A 432 -8.48 14.62 13.03
C PHE A 432 -9.05 15.54 11.94
N PHE A 433 -8.50 15.50 10.73
CA PHE A 433 -8.87 16.49 9.70
C PHE A 433 -10.18 16.15 9.00
N THR A 434 -10.51 14.87 8.84
CA THR A 434 -11.82 14.48 8.27
C THR A 434 -12.92 14.40 9.32
N ASP A 435 -12.74 13.64 10.40
CA ASP A 435 -13.84 13.41 11.36
C ASP A 435 -14.14 14.68 12.19
N GLN A 436 -13.10 15.38 12.66
CA GLN A 436 -13.27 16.58 13.48
C GLN A 436 -13.40 17.85 12.64
N ALA A 437 -12.49 18.09 11.68
CA ALA A 437 -12.49 19.33 10.90
C ALA A 437 -13.41 19.31 9.66
N ARG A 438 -14.01 18.15 9.33
CA ARG A 438 -14.90 17.99 8.18
C ARG A 438 -14.27 18.40 6.84
N ARG A 439 -12.95 18.18 6.72
CA ARG A 439 -12.23 18.35 5.45
C ARG A 439 -12.18 17.04 4.67
N GLU A 440 -12.37 17.16 3.37
CA GLU A 440 -11.93 16.13 2.44
C GLU A 440 -10.40 16.12 2.41
N GLN A 441 -9.77 14.96 2.36
CA GLN A 441 -8.32 14.83 2.31
C GLN A 441 -7.87 14.28 0.97
N ILE A 442 -6.80 14.90 0.46
CA ILE A 442 -6.08 14.33 -0.68
C ILE A 442 -5.10 13.24 -0.21
N PHE A 443 -4.58 13.34 1.02
CA PHE A 443 -3.71 12.35 1.63
C PHE A 443 -4.49 11.36 2.51
N GLY A 444 -3.73 10.42 3.09
CA GLY A 444 -4.31 9.39 3.92
C GLY A 444 -3.34 8.35 4.41
N TRP A 445 -3.84 7.47 5.29
CA TRP A 445 -3.15 6.22 5.64
C TRP A 445 -3.68 5.02 4.86
N GLY A 446 -2.77 4.28 4.18
CA GLY A 446 -3.12 3.11 3.38
C GLY A 446 -3.46 3.42 1.92
N TYR A 447 -2.65 4.23 1.25
CA TYR A 447 -2.89 4.75 -0.10
C TYR A 447 -2.98 3.69 -1.20
N GLN A 448 -2.61 2.43 -0.91
CA GLN A 448 -2.52 1.37 -1.91
C GLN A 448 -3.87 0.99 -2.55
N GLY A 449 -5.00 1.36 -1.93
CA GLY A 449 -6.35 1.20 -2.50
C GLY A 449 -6.86 2.44 -3.25
N ALA A 450 -6.12 3.55 -3.26
CA ALA A 450 -6.56 4.78 -3.93
C ALA A 450 -6.26 4.71 -5.44
N ARG A 451 -7.19 5.20 -6.27
CA ARG A 451 -6.93 5.41 -7.71
C ARG A 451 -5.90 6.52 -7.95
N THR A 452 -5.81 7.46 -7.02
CA THR A 452 -4.89 8.61 -6.99
C THR A 452 -3.62 8.31 -6.18
N ALA A 453 -3.34 7.04 -5.87
CA ALA A 453 -2.16 6.59 -5.11
C ALA A 453 -0.85 7.15 -5.66
N PHE A 454 -0.70 7.17 -6.99
CA PHE A 454 0.49 7.70 -7.64
C PHE A 454 0.57 9.23 -7.50
N ASN A 455 -0.54 9.94 -7.74
CA ASN A 455 -0.63 11.39 -7.60
C ASN A 455 -0.14 11.87 -6.23
N VAL A 456 -0.64 11.27 -5.15
CA VAL A 456 -0.29 11.67 -3.78
C VAL A 456 1.15 11.30 -3.43
N ALA A 457 1.66 10.18 -3.95
CA ALA A 457 3.07 9.82 -3.79
C ALA A 457 3.99 10.83 -4.50
N SER A 458 3.60 11.28 -5.70
CA SER A 458 4.34 12.29 -6.47
C SER A 458 4.42 13.64 -5.75
N LEU A 459 3.45 14.02 -4.92
CA LEU A 459 3.56 15.23 -4.11
C LEU A 459 4.68 15.13 -3.06
N ASN A 460 4.79 13.99 -2.38
CA ASN A 460 5.88 13.76 -1.42
C ASN A 460 7.24 13.68 -2.14
N GLU A 461 7.29 13.01 -3.29
CA GLU A 461 8.50 12.93 -4.12
C GLU A 461 8.94 14.32 -4.61
N ALA A 462 7.98 15.15 -5.07
CA ALA A 462 8.26 16.53 -5.47
C ALA A 462 8.84 17.37 -4.33
N LEU A 463 8.30 17.25 -3.11
CA LEU A 463 8.87 17.91 -1.92
C LEU A 463 10.30 17.43 -1.67
N SER A 464 10.54 16.11 -1.73
CA SER A 464 11.86 15.53 -1.50
C SER A 464 12.93 15.96 -2.51
N HIS A 465 12.52 16.28 -3.74
CA HIS A 465 13.38 16.80 -4.80
C HIS A 465 13.39 18.34 -4.91
N GLY A 466 12.70 19.07 -4.03
CA GLY A 466 12.60 20.53 -4.14
C GLY A 466 11.84 21.02 -5.38
N SER A 467 11.02 20.18 -6.00
CA SER A 467 10.22 20.49 -7.19
C SER A 467 8.94 21.26 -6.83
N PHE A 468 9.10 22.43 -6.17
CA PHE A 468 8.00 23.18 -5.57
C PHE A 468 6.96 23.66 -6.60
N GLY A 469 7.38 23.98 -7.83
CA GLY A 469 6.47 24.38 -8.91
C GLY A 469 5.42 23.32 -9.21
N TYR A 470 5.83 22.05 -9.28
CA TYR A 470 4.91 20.93 -9.48
C TYR A 470 4.01 20.74 -8.25
N LEU A 471 4.60 20.84 -7.05
CA LEU A 471 3.85 20.68 -5.81
C LEU A 471 2.73 21.73 -5.69
N PHE A 472 3.01 23.02 -5.93
CA PHE A 472 1.98 24.07 -5.93
C PHE A 472 0.94 23.89 -7.03
N ASP A 473 1.37 23.55 -8.24
CA ASP A 473 0.47 23.26 -9.35
C ASP A 473 -0.54 22.17 -8.98
N ARG A 474 -0.05 21.04 -8.45
CA ARG A 474 -0.91 19.89 -8.13
C ARG A 474 -1.73 20.10 -6.86
N LEU A 475 -1.24 20.84 -5.85
CA LEU A 475 -2.07 21.25 -4.72
C LEU A 475 -3.26 22.13 -5.19
N ASN A 476 -3.03 23.02 -6.15
CA ASN A 476 -4.10 23.80 -6.76
C ASN A 476 -5.05 22.90 -7.58
N LEU A 477 -4.49 22.00 -8.41
CA LEU A 477 -5.24 21.04 -9.22
C LEU A 477 -6.21 20.21 -8.36
N TYR A 478 -5.75 19.75 -7.20
CA TYR A 478 -6.52 18.88 -6.31
C TYR A 478 -7.44 19.65 -5.35
N GLY A 479 -7.54 20.98 -5.48
CA GLY A 479 -8.48 21.81 -4.73
C GLY A 479 -8.08 22.04 -3.28
N VAL A 480 -6.78 22.04 -2.97
CA VAL A 480 -6.26 22.17 -1.59
C VAL A 480 -6.35 23.61 -1.09
N ASP A 481 -6.87 23.75 0.13
CA ASP A 481 -7.03 25.00 0.87
C ASP A 481 -6.31 24.97 2.23
N ASP A 482 -6.07 23.77 2.75
CA ASP A 482 -5.38 23.52 4.00
C ASP A 482 -4.14 22.66 3.75
N VAL A 483 -2.97 23.10 4.20
CA VAL A 483 -1.71 22.36 4.07
C VAL A 483 -1.09 22.17 5.44
N VAL A 484 -0.80 20.92 5.81
CA VAL A 484 -0.08 20.58 7.03
C VAL A 484 1.28 20.02 6.64
N VAL A 485 2.35 20.67 7.08
CA VAL A 485 3.74 20.29 6.76
C VAL A 485 4.42 19.79 8.02
N LEU A 486 5.12 18.66 7.90
CA LEU A 486 6.06 18.19 8.92
C LEU A 486 7.43 18.84 8.71
N ASP A 487 7.86 19.68 9.66
CA ASP A 487 9.07 20.53 9.53
C ASP A 487 10.39 19.75 9.46
N THR A 488 10.37 18.47 9.86
CA THR A 488 11.53 17.56 9.79
C THR A 488 11.77 16.93 8.42
N LEU A 489 10.91 17.22 7.43
CA LEU A 489 11.11 16.73 6.06
C LEU A 489 12.20 17.52 5.33
N PRO A 490 12.92 16.89 4.39
CA PRO A 490 13.80 17.61 3.46
C PRO A 490 13.02 18.71 2.74
N HIS A 491 13.65 19.87 2.55
CA HIS A 491 13.07 21.01 1.84
C HIS A 491 11.76 21.60 2.41
N ALA A 492 11.27 21.12 3.58
CA ALA A 492 10.06 21.64 4.22
C ALA A 492 10.13 23.16 4.44
N GLN A 493 11.24 23.64 5.02
CA GLN A 493 11.43 25.06 5.29
C GLN A 493 11.43 25.92 4.01
N GLU A 494 12.04 25.42 2.93
CA GLU A 494 12.06 26.11 1.63
C GLU A 494 10.65 26.21 1.04
N PHE A 495 9.90 25.11 1.06
CA PHE A 495 8.50 25.08 0.65
C PHE A 495 7.62 26.02 1.50
N GLU A 496 7.78 25.98 2.82
CA GLU A 496 7.05 26.83 3.77
C GLU A 496 7.30 28.34 3.52
N ASN A 497 8.50 28.72 3.07
CA ASN A 497 8.83 30.10 2.73
C ASN A 497 8.15 30.58 1.45
N LEU A 498 7.73 29.66 0.57
CA LEU A 498 7.07 29.95 -0.70
C LEU A 498 5.53 29.96 -0.57
N LEU A 499 4.95 29.25 0.40
CA LEU A 499 3.49 29.19 0.65
C LEU A 499 2.79 30.56 0.68
N PRO A 500 3.33 31.62 1.33
CA PRO A 500 2.70 32.95 1.31
C PRO A 500 2.55 33.57 -0.08
N GLN A 501 3.44 33.23 -1.02
CA GLN A 501 3.36 33.73 -2.41
C GLN A 501 2.18 33.10 -3.15
N GLU A 502 1.73 31.93 -2.72
CA GLU A 502 0.59 31.17 -3.24
C GLU A 502 -0.72 31.44 -2.47
N GLY A 503 -0.72 32.44 -1.58
CA GLY A 503 -1.89 32.88 -0.81
C GLY A 503 -2.16 32.09 0.46
N PHE A 504 -1.27 31.19 0.88
CA PHE A 504 -1.40 30.46 2.14
C PHE A 504 -0.84 31.26 3.31
N THR A 505 -1.54 31.20 4.45
CA THR A 505 -1.15 31.89 5.68
C THR A 505 -0.87 30.89 6.79
N LEU A 506 0.26 31.05 7.48
CA LEU A 506 0.58 30.23 8.66
C LEU A 506 -0.45 30.52 9.74
N THR A 507 -1.28 29.52 10.06
CA THR A 507 -2.39 29.66 11.01
C THR A 507 -1.99 29.15 12.39
N LEU A 508 -1.32 28.00 12.43
CA LEU A 508 -0.89 27.38 13.68
C LEU A 508 0.42 26.63 13.46
N ARG A 509 1.32 26.69 14.45
CA ARG A 509 2.44 25.76 14.58
C ARG A 509 2.31 25.02 15.90
N SER A 510 2.37 23.70 15.85
CA SER A 510 2.33 22.85 17.04
C SER A 510 3.36 21.74 16.91
N ASP A 511 4.27 21.64 17.88
CA ASP A 511 5.42 20.73 17.82
C ASP A 511 6.21 20.89 16.51
N HIS A 512 6.28 19.81 15.72
CA HIS A 512 6.95 19.72 14.42
C HIS A 512 5.99 19.94 13.23
N LEU A 513 4.78 20.41 13.49
CA LEU A 513 3.73 20.58 12.48
C LEU A 513 3.43 22.05 12.26
N ALA A 514 3.41 22.45 10.99
CA ALA A 514 3.00 23.77 10.57
C ALA A 514 1.73 23.66 9.72
N TYR A 515 0.67 24.34 10.15
CA TYR A 515 -0.61 24.39 9.47
C TYR A 515 -0.79 25.73 8.76
N TYR A 516 -1.00 25.65 7.45
CA TYR A 516 -1.22 26.76 6.55
C TYR A 516 -2.61 26.71 5.95
N HIS A 517 -3.25 27.88 5.84
CA HIS A 517 -4.61 28.00 5.33
C HIS A 517 -4.72 29.08 4.26
N ARG A 518 -5.51 28.81 3.23
CA ARG A 518 -6.01 29.76 2.26
C ARG A 518 -7.52 29.57 2.11
N GLU A 519 -8.26 30.67 2.08
CA GLU A 519 -9.71 30.65 1.85
C GLU A 519 -10.04 30.03 0.49
N GLY A 520 -10.99 29.10 0.46
CA GLY A 520 -11.38 28.41 -0.76
C GLY A 520 -12.71 27.67 -0.65
N GLN A 521 -13.22 27.26 -1.81
CA GLN A 521 -14.49 26.54 -1.97
C GLN A 521 -14.31 25.40 -2.98
N PRO A 522 -15.22 24.40 -3.00
CA PRO A 522 -15.26 23.38 -4.05
C PRO A 522 -15.22 23.97 -5.45
N ARG A 523 -14.34 23.43 -6.30
CA ARG A 523 -14.01 24.00 -7.61
C ARG A 523 -13.55 22.96 -8.62
N ALA A 524 -13.98 23.11 -9.86
CA ALA A 524 -13.37 22.48 -11.02
C ALA A 524 -12.35 23.43 -11.65
N LEU A 525 -11.49 22.90 -12.50
CA LEU A 525 -10.47 23.66 -13.20
C LEU A 525 -10.55 23.44 -14.71
N SER A 526 -10.36 24.51 -15.48
CA SER A 526 -10.16 24.37 -16.92
C SER A 526 -8.76 23.81 -17.20
N PRO A 527 -8.63 22.76 -18.03
CA PRO A 527 -7.33 22.25 -18.43
C PRO A 527 -6.54 23.33 -19.19
N ALA A 528 -5.26 23.48 -18.88
CA ALA A 528 -4.36 24.46 -19.51
C ALA A 528 -2.94 23.91 -19.71
N TRP A 529 -2.80 22.59 -19.82
CA TRP A 529 -1.50 21.94 -20.02
C TRP A 529 -0.97 22.12 -21.43
N HIS A 530 0.35 22.27 -21.51
CA HIS A 530 1.06 22.57 -22.75
C HIS A 530 1.83 21.36 -23.29
N ALA A 531 1.92 20.29 -22.52
CA ALA A 531 2.53 19.03 -22.93
C ALA A 531 1.85 17.82 -22.29
N LEU A 532 1.81 16.72 -23.02
CA LEU A 532 1.47 15.40 -22.51
C LEU A 532 2.73 14.54 -22.42
N ALA A 533 2.99 13.94 -21.25
CA ALA A 533 4.12 13.04 -21.02
C ALA A 533 3.64 11.59 -20.87
N ILE A 534 4.21 10.67 -21.65
CA ILE A 534 3.83 9.25 -21.71
C ILE A 534 5.06 8.37 -21.52
N GLY A 535 4.97 7.41 -20.60
CA GLY A 535 5.94 6.34 -20.43
C GLY A 535 6.44 6.16 -19.00
N ARG A 536 7.38 5.23 -18.81
CA ARG A 536 7.87 4.80 -17.48
C ARG A 536 8.69 5.85 -16.73
N SER A 537 9.36 6.74 -17.44
CA SER A 537 10.16 7.84 -16.86
C SER A 537 9.53 9.21 -17.11
N ALA A 538 8.29 9.24 -17.59
CA ALA A 538 7.59 10.47 -17.97
C ALA A 538 7.37 11.43 -16.79
N GLN A 539 7.24 10.91 -15.56
CA GLN A 539 7.02 11.72 -14.35
C GLN A 539 8.13 12.75 -14.08
N ASN A 540 9.35 12.51 -14.55
CA ASN A 540 10.46 13.46 -14.42
C ASN A 540 10.15 14.81 -15.10
N TYR A 541 9.35 14.80 -16.17
CA TYR A 541 9.06 16.01 -16.93
C TYR A 541 8.03 16.91 -16.22
N PRO A 542 6.88 16.44 -15.71
CA PRO A 542 6.00 17.24 -14.86
C PRO A 542 6.70 17.83 -13.63
N PHE A 543 7.63 17.12 -13.00
CA PHE A 543 8.39 17.67 -11.87
C PHE A 543 9.22 18.91 -12.26
N LEU A 544 9.87 18.87 -13.43
CA LEU A 544 10.64 19.99 -13.97
C LEU A 544 9.76 21.07 -14.59
N PHE A 545 8.67 20.68 -15.25
CA PHE A 545 7.78 21.51 -16.06
C PHE A 545 6.32 21.22 -15.67
N PRO A 546 5.77 21.91 -14.66
CA PRO A 546 4.42 21.66 -14.14
C PRO A 546 3.30 21.77 -15.18
N GLN A 547 3.56 22.49 -16.29
CA GLN A 547 2.68 22.64 -17.43
C GLN A 547 2.56 21.37 -18.29
N ALA A 548 3.38 20.36 -18.01
CA ALA A 548 3.22 19.02 -18.55
C ALA A 548 2.29 18.18 -17.65
N VAL A 549 1.42 17.40 -18.27
CA VAL A 549 0.54 16.45 -17.60
C VAL A 549 0.99 15.03 -17.88
N LEU A 550 0.92 14.16 -16.86
CA LEU A 550 1.20 12.74 -17.04
C LEU A 550 0.00 12.04 -17.67
N GLY A 551 0.24 11.25 -18.71
CA GLY A 551 -0.77 10.41 -19.33
C GLY A 551 -1.21 9.24 -18.43
N ASN A 552 -2.46 8.79 -18.57
CA ASN A 552 -3.04 7.71 -17.74
C ASN A 552 -2.48 6.31 -18.04
N SER A 553 -1.80 6.13 -19.18
CA SER A 553 -1.17 4.88 -19.59
C SER A 553 0.27 5.11 -20.05
N PRO A 554 1.22 4.21 -19.73
CA PRO A 554 2.57 4.27 -20.29
C PRO A 554 2.63 3.76 -21.75
N TYR A 555 1.54 3.18 -22.28
CA TYR A 555 1.47 2.67 -23.65
C TYR A 555 0.94 3.72 -24.60
N LEU A 556 1.73 4.07 -25.62
CA LEU A 556 1.32 5.07 -26.62
C LEU A 556 0.09 4.62 -27.43
N ASP A 557 -0.05 3.31 -27.65
CA ASP A 557 -1.16 2.72 -28.41
C ASP A 557 -2.53 2.83 -27.68
N ASP A 558 -2.55 3.25 -26.41
CA ASP A 558 -3.79 3.47 -25.65
C ASP A 558 -4.41 4.85 -25.92
N TYR A 559 -3.72 5.71 -26.69
CA TYR A 559 -4.16 7.06 -27.01
C TYR A 559 -4.54 7.19 -28.48
N SER A 560 -5.58 7.98 -28.73
CA SER A 560 -6.00 8.35 -30.07
C SER A 560 -5.22 9.55 -30.63
N LEU A 561 -5.19 9.70 -31.95
CA LEU A 561 -4.60 10.87 -32.60
C LEU A 561 -5.30 12.18 -32.15
N GLU A 562 -6.61 12.13 -31.94
CA GLU A 562 -7.37 13.29 -31.48
C GLU A 562 -6.93 13.72 -30.07
N GLU A 563 -6.72 12.78 -29.15
CA GLU A 563 -6.25 13.09 -27.80
C GLU A 563 -4.82 13.67 -27.83
N LEU A 564 -3.92 13.07 -28.61
CA LEU A 564 -2.53 13.50 -28.67
C LEU A 564 -2.36 14.87 -29.33
N THR A 565 -3.22 15.25 -30.28
CA THR A 565 -3.15 16.54 -30.98
C THR A 565 -3.78 17.71 -30.21
N ARG A 566 -4.41 17.46 -29.05
CA ARG A 566 -4.87 18.51 -28.13
C ARG A 566 -3.72 19.26 -27.46
N TYR A 567 -2.53 18.66 -27.40
CA TYR A 567 -1.39 19.21 -26.69
C TYR A 567 -0.37 19.83 -27.67
N PRO A 568 0.19 21.01 -27.36
CA PRO A 568 1.26 21.61 -28.17
C PRO A 568 2.57 20.79 -28.23
N ALA A 569 2.81 19.94 -27.24
CA ALA A 569 3.98 19.06 -27.18
C ALA A 569 3.62 17.67 -26.64
N LEU A 570 4.33 16.67 -27.15
CA LEU A 570 4.25 15.27 -26.73
C LEU A 570 5.64 14.78 -26.30
N ILE A 571 5.74 14.28 -25.08
CA ILE A 571 6.98 13.76 -24.49
C ILE A 571 6.82 12.26 -24.29
N LEU A 572 7.62 11.48 -25.02
CA LEU A 572 7.64 10.03 -24.97
C LEU A 572 8.89 9.57 -24.20
N ALA A 573 8.76 9.40 -22.89
CA ALA A 573 9.88 9.09 -22.01
C ALA A 573 9.76 7.69 -21.40
N GLY A 574 10.51 6.74 -21.94
CA GLY A 574 10.32 5.33 -21.65
C GLY A 574 8.93 4.84 -22.07
N ALA A 575 8.37 5.42 -23.13
CA ALA A 575 7.07 5.05 -23.68
C ALA A 575 7.06 3.57 -24.07
N GLN A 576 5.96 2.90 -23.79
CA GLN A 576 5.74 1.50 -24.14
C GLN A 576 4.82 1.40 -25.36
N TRP A 577 4.85 0.26 -26.04
CA TRP A 577 3.96 -0.04 -27.16
C TRP A 577 3.74 -1.55 -27.25
N ARG A 578 2.55 -1.94 -27.71
CA ARG A 578 2.22 -3.33 -28.06
C ARG A 578 2.56 -3.60 -29.52
N ASN A 579 2.42 -2.60 -30.38
CA ASN A 579 2.82 -2.68 -31.78
C ASN A 579 3.69 -1.47 -32.15
N ARG A 580 5.02 -1.70 -32.23
CA ARG A 580 5.98 -0.62 -32.52
C ARG A 580 5.64 0.13 -33.80
N ASN A 581 5.28 -0.57 -34.87
CA ASN A 581 5.05 0.07 -36.17
C ASN A 581 3.82 1.00 -36.12
N ALA A 582 2.77 0.60 -35.40
CA ALA A 582 1.59 1.43 -35.20
C ALA A 582 1.91 2.67 -34.35
N ALA A 583 2.64 2.49 -33.24
CA ALA A 583 3.11 3.57 -32.39
C ALA A 583 4.01 4.58 -33.15
N GLU A 584 4.92 4.08 -34.00
CA GLU A 584 5.78 4.91 -34.85
C GLU A 584 4.94 5.72 -35.86
N GLN A 585 3.98 5.09 -36.53
CA GLN A 585 3.07 5.77 -37.45
C GLN A 585 2.23 6.84 -36.74
N LEU A 586 1.65 6.51 -35.58
CA LEU A 586 0.89 7.46 -34.78
C LEU A 586 1.76 8.67 -34.37
N THR A 587 2.99 8.43 -33.92
CA THR A 587 3.93 9.49 -33.55
C THR A 587 4.26 10.40 -34.73
N GLN A 588 4.46 9.81 -35.92
CA GLN A 588 4.67 10.59 -37.14
C GLN A 588 3.46 11.44 -37.46
N GLU A 589 2.25 10.87 -37.46
CA GLU A 589 1.00 11.59 -37.72
C GLU A 589 0.76 12.74 -36.72
N VAL A 590 1.04 12.51 -35.44
CA VAL A 590 0.99 13.56 -34.40
C VAL A 590 1.93 14.72 -34.75
N ALA A 591 3.16 14.42 -35.15
CA ALA A 591 4.11 15.43 -35.57
C ALA A 591 3.66 16.18 -36.84
N LYS A 592 2.97 15.51 -37.78
CA LYS A 592 2.39 16.16 -38.98
C LYS A 592 1.32 17.18 -38.65
N HIS A 593 0.60 16.99 -37.55
CA HIS A 593 -0.42 17.92 -37.04
C HIS A 593 0.19 19.12 -36.28
N GLY A 594 1.52 19.29 -36.31
CA GLY A 594 2.21 20.43 -35.72
C GLY A 594 2.55 20.27 -34.23
N VAL A 595 2.31 19.09 -33.64
CA VAL A 595 2.71 18.79 -32.27
C VAL A 595 4.22 18.57 -32.21
N ARG A 596 4.90 19.19 -31.25
CA ARG A 596 6.33 19.00 -31.02
C ARG A 596 6.57 17.70 -30.26
N VAL A 597 7.27 16.75 -30.88
CA VAL A 597 7.50 15.42 -30.28
C VAL A 597 8.92 15.29 -29.76
N PHE A 598 9.07 14.82 -28.53
CA PHE A 598 10.35 14.51 -27.87
C PHE A 598 10.35 13.06 -27.42
N VAL A 599 11.43 12.33 -27.71
CA VAL A 599 11.57 10.89 -27.42
C VAL A 599 12.81 10.65 -26.58
N ASP A 600 12.63 10.04 -25.41
CA ASP A 600 13.69 9.50 -24.57
C ASP A 600 13.53 7.97 -24.51
N LEU A 601 14.55 7.27 -25.04
CA LEU A 601 14.57 5.82 -25.15
C LEU A 601 14.94 5.11 -23.83
N THR A 602 15.25 5.86 -22.78
CA THR A 602 15.52 5.29 -21.45
C THR A 602 14.30 4.55 -20.93
N LEU A 603 14.47 3.28 -20.55
CA LEU A 603 13.40 2.34 -20.13
C LEU A 603 12.36 1.99 -21.22
N ALA A 604 12.57 2.37 -22.48
CA ALA A 604 11.72 1.94 -23.59
C ALA A 604 11.90 0.42 -23.89
N PRO A 605 10.92 -0.25 -24.52
CA PRO A 605 11.05 -1.65 -24.92
C PRO A 605 12.30 -1.90 -25.78
N VAL A 606 13.07 -2.92 -25.42
CA VAL A 606 14.26 -3.33 -26.19
C VAL A 606 13.90 -4.32 -27.30
N ASP A 607 14.67 -4.31 -28.38
CA ASP A 607 14.57 -5.34 -29.41
C ASP A 607 14.98 -6.72 -28.84
N PRO A 608 14.21 -7.80 -29.08
CA PRO A 608 14.49 -9.10 -28.49
C PRO A 608 15.86 -9.68 -28.84
N LEU A 609 16.40 -9.35 -30.02
CA LEU A 609 17.68 -9.88 -30.48
C LEU A 609 18.83 -8.96 -30.08
N SER A 610 18.74 -7.66 -30.39
CA SER A 610 19.85 -6.74 -30.11
C SER A 610 19.91 -6.28 -28.65
N GLN A 611 18.83 -6.44 -27.87
CA GLN A 611 18.70 -5.98 -26.49
C GLN A 611 18.91 -4.45 -26.33
N ILE A 612 18.67 -3.69 -27.40
CA ILE A 612 18.82 -2.24 -27.47
C ILE A 612 17.46 -1.61 -27.81
N PRO A 613 17.05 -0.51 -27.16
CA PRO A 613 15.79 0.16 -27.50
C PRO A 613 15.87 0.80 -28.89
N ARG A 614 14.79 0.68 -29.66
CA ARG A 614 14.70 1.23 -31.02
C ARG A 614 13.29 1.75 -31.31
N PHE A 615 13.21 2.96 -31.82
CA PHE A 615 11.96 3.63 -32.21
C PHE A 615 12.22 4.62 -33.35
N LEU A 616 11.34 4.66 -34.37
CA LEU A 616 11.45 5.52 -35.56
C LEU A 616 12.83 5.42 -36.24
N ASN A 617 13.35 4.20 -36.32
CA ASN A 617 14.68 3.89 -36.86
C ASN A 617 15.88 4.54 -36.12
N VAL A 618 15.66 5.12 -34.93
CA VAL A 618 16.70 5.57 -33.99
C VAL A 618 16.89 4.49 -32.94
N TRP A 619 18.15 4.16 -32.62
CA TRP A 619 18.48 3.23 -31.54
C TRP A 619 19.23 3.93 -30.41
N GLY A 620 19.05 3.44 -29.18
CA GLY A 620 19.73 3.96 -28.00
C GLY A 620 21.03 3.21 -27.72
N GLU A 621 22.17 3.76 -28.12
CA GLU A 621 23.48 3.16 -27.82
C GLU A 621 23.77 3.22 -26.32
N THR A 622 24.06 2.07 -25.70
CA THR A 622 24.37 1.99 -24.27
C THR A 622 25.72 2.62 -23.98
N VAL A 623 25.75 3.58 -23.05
CA VAL A 623 26.97 4.22 -22.57
C VAL A 623 27.02 4.24 -21.04
N ILE A 624 28.22 4.45 -20.51
CA ILE A 624 28.45 4.68 -19.09
C ILE A 624 29.13 6.04 -18.97
N LEU A 625 28.43 7.04 -18.47
CA LEU A 625 28.98 8.39 -18.35
C LEU A 625 29.93 8.49 -17.15
N SER A 626 30.97 9.31 -17.28
CA SER A 626 31.96 9.53 -16.23
C SER A 626 31.44 10.51 -15.17
N PRO A 627 31.98 10.44 -13.94
CA PRO A 627 31.66 11.41 -12.88
C PRO A 627 32.40 12.75 -13.06
N ASP A 628 32.67 13.13 -14.31
CA ASP A 628 33.26 14.42 -14.66
C ASP A 628 32.21 15.28 -15.38
N PRO A 629 32.24 16.63 -15.22
CA PRO A 629 31.31 17.51 -15.91
C PRO A 629 31.39 17.34 -17.44
N VAL A 630 30.24 17.33 -18.11
CA VAL A 630 30.16 17.11 -19.56
C VAL A 630 30.00 18.44 -20.28
N GLN A 631 30.95 18.78 -21.16
CA GLN A 631 30.84 19.95 -22.02
C GLN A 631 30.06 19.64 -23.29
N VAL A 632 28.88 20.24 -23.42
CA VAL A 632 27.99 20.08 -24.56
C VAL A 632 28.25 21.18 -25.59
N SER A 633 28.44 20.76 -26.83
CA SER A 633 28.64 21.60 -28.02
C SER A 633 27.42 21.51 -28.95
N GLY A 634 27.24 22.52 -29.82
CA GLY A 634 26.11 22.58 -30.77
C GLY A 634 24.88 23.33 -30.26
N TRP A 635 24.87 23.69 -28.98
CA TRP A 635 23.93 24.65 -28.39
C TRP A 635 24.38 26.09 -28.63
N LYS A 636 23.46 27.07 -28.57
CA LYS A 636 23.73 28.51 -28.85
C LYS A 636 25.01 29.02 -28.17
N THR A 637 25.25 28.54 -26.95
CA THR A 637 26.49 28.72 -26.20
C THR A 637 26.93 27.36 -25.65
N PRO A 638 28.25 27.04 -25.59
CA PRO A 638 28.73 25.84 -24.92
C PRO A 638 28.16 25.76 -23.50
N LEU A 639 27.57 24.62 -23.17
CA LEU A 639 26.92 24.38 -21.89
C LEU A 639 27.73 23.34 -21.13
N GLN A 640 27.94 23.56 -19.83
CA GLN A 640 28.60 22.59 -18.97
C GLN A 640 27.56 21.93 -18.09
N LEU A 641 27.29 20.65 -18.34
CA LEU A 641 26.45 19.83 -17.48
C LEU A 641 27.25 19.36 -16.28
N ALA A 642 26.57 19.22 -15.15
CA ALA A 642 27.12 18.60 -13.95
C ALA A 642 27.56 17.14 -14.25
N PRO A 643 28.46 16.57 -13.42
CA PRO A 643 28.81 15.16 -13.51
C PRO A 643 27.60 14.23 -13.51
N PHE A 644 27.62 13.20 -14.36
CA PHE A 644 26.61 12.16 -14.33
C PHE A 644 27.03 11.06 -13.34
N GLY A 645 26.26 10.88 -12.27
CA GLY A 645 26.55 9.90 -11.23
C GLY A 645 27.74 10.26 -10.33
N SER A 646 28.23 9.28 -9.56
CA SER A 646 29.31 9.46 -8.59
C SER A 646 30.45 8.46 -8.80
N LYS A 647 31.57 8.62 -8.09
CA LYS A 647 32.68 7.64 -8.14
C LYS A 647 32.27 6.24 -7.65
N GLU A 648 31.19 6.15 -6.90
CA GLU A 648 30.69 4.91 -6.29
C GLU A 648 29.51 4.32 -7.07
N GLU A 649 28.87 5.11 -7.94
CA GLU A 649 27.68 4.73 -8.71
C GLU A 649 27.79 5.21 -10.17
N LEU A 650 27.98 4.25 -11.08
CA LEU A 650 28.14 4.51 -12.51
C LEU A 650 26.79 4.89 -13.16
N TRP A 651 26.80 5.90 -14.03
CA TRP A 651 25.61 6.33 -14.74
C TRP A 651 25.39 5.54 -16.03
N HIS A 652 24.51 4.54 -15.96
CA HIS A 652 24.11 3.75 -17.12
C HIS A 652 22.96 4.42 -17.89
N THR A 653 23.17 4.69 -19.17
CA THR A 653 22.18 5.40 -19.99
C THR A 653 22.32 5.07 -21.47
N PHE A 654 21.39 5.57 -22.29
CA PHE A 654 21.44 5.50 -23.75
C PHE A 654 21.74 6.86 -24.38
N LEU A 655 22.37 6.84 -25.56
CA LEU A 655 22.51 7.98 -26.45
C LEU A 655 21.87 7.67 -27.81
N PRO A 656 21.07 8.57 -28.39
CA PRO A 656 20.41 8.31 -29.66
C PRO A 656 21.41 8.25 -30.81
N GLN A 657 21.20 7.32 -31.72
CA GLN A 657 22.01 7.11 -32.93
C GLN A 657 21.14 7.07 -34.18
N ASN A 658 21.76 7.28 -35.35
CA ASN A 658 21.08 7.29 -36.65
C ASN A 658 20.03 8.42 -36.79
N LEU A 659 20.41 9.59 -36.28
CA LEU A 659 19.65 10.84 -36.43
C LEU A 659 20.05 11.53 -37.74
N GLN A 660 19.09 12.18 -38.39
CA GLN A 660 19.36 13.03 -39.56
C GLN A 660 20.13 14.29 -39.18
N HIS A 661 19.82 14.86 -38.00
CA HIS A 661 20.46 16.07 -37.50
C HIS A 661 20.92 15.89 -36.05
N GLU A 662 22.24 15.92 -35.83
CA GLU A 662 22.86 15.95 -34.51
C GLU A 662 22.96 17.40 -34.01
N ALA A 663 22.04 17.80 -33.13
CA ALA A 663 21.97 19.19 -32.66
C ALA A 663 22.95 19.47 -31.51
N MET A 664 23.07 18.54 -30.57
CA MET A 664 23.87 18.69 -29.34
C MET A 664 24.74 17.46 -29.13
N THR A 665 26.04 17.69 -28.98
CA THR A 665 27.05 16.62 -28.90
C THR A 665 28.10 16.90 -27.85
N PHE A 666 28.74 15.86 -27.33
CA PHE A 666 29.84 15.95 -26.38
C PHE A 666 30.92 14.90 -26.71
N ASP A 667 32.10 15.03 -26.09
CA ASP A 667 33.16 14.02 -26.22
C ASP A 667 32.89 12.86 -25.26
N TYR A 668 32.86 11.65 -25.81
CA TYR A 668 32.79 10.40 -25.07
C TYR A 668 33.92 9.49 -25.53
N LEU A 669 34.94 9.32 -24.68
CA LEU A 669 36.12 8.49 -24.96
C LEU A 669 36.83 8.88 -26.29
N GLY A 670 36.96 10.19 -26.56
CA GLY A 670 37.59 10.69 -27.79
C GLY A 670 36.71 10.53 -29.05
N LYS A 671 35.43 10.21 -28.88
CA LYS A 671 34.44 10.12 -29.95
C LYS A 671 33.33 11.14 -29.71
N ARG A 672 32.84 11.72 -30.80
CA ARG A 672 31.66 12.59 -30.78
C ARG A 672 30.42 11.74 -30.48
N ALA A 673 29.72 12.06 -29.40
CA ALA A 673 28.48 11.40 -29.00
C ALA A 673 27.33 12.41 -28.99
N VAL A 674 26.10 11.96 -29.30
CA VAL A 674 24.94 12.82 -29.45
C VAL A 674 24.13 12.82 -28.16
N LEU A 675 23.99 14.01 -27.55
CA LEU A 675 23.10 14.21 -26.41
C LEU A 675 21.65 14.38 -26.88
N ALA A 676 21.44 15.17 -27.93
CA ALA A 676 20.12 15.39 -28.50
C ALA A 676 20.19 15.78 -29.97
N GLY A 677 19.18 15.37 -30.73
CA GLY A 677 19.05 15.68 -32.15
C GLY A 677 17.66 15.34 -32.66
N TYR A 678 17.41 15.47 -33.96
CA TYR A 678 16.07 15.27 -34.52
C TYR A 678 16.08 14.64 -35.91
N ASN A 679 14.95 14.03 -36.23
CA ASN A 679 14.58 13.62 -37.58
C ASN A 679 13.46 14.51 -38.11
N GLU A 680 13.52 14.87 -39.39
CA GLU A 680 12.47 15.60 -40.07
C GLU A 680 11.36 14.63 -40.51
N VAL A 681 10.13 15.08 -40.32
CA VAL A 681 8.90 14.42 -40.79
C VAL A 681 8.04 15.47 -41.47
N GLU A 682 7.15 15.04 -42.36
CA GLU A 682 6.25 15.94 -43.07
C GLU A 682 5.46 16.81 -42.07
N GLY A 683 5.70 18.12 -42.04
CA GLY A 683 5.03 19.04 -41.11
C GLY A 683 5.70 19.25 -39.74
N GLY A 684 6.83 18.60 -39.42
CA GLY A 684 7.47 18.77 -38.11
C GLY A 684 8.84 18.12 -37.90
N LYS A 685 9.32 18.17 -36.65
CA LYS A 685 10.56 17.53 -36.19
C LYS A 685 10.25 16.61 -35.01
N ILE A 686 10.85 15.43 -35.00
CA ILE A 686 10.81 14.51 -33.85
C ILE A 686 12.19 14.51 -33.21
N TRP A 687 12.26 15.01 -31.99
CA TRP A 687 13.49 15.11 -31.21
C TRP A 687 13.76 13.83 -30.42
N PHE A 688 15.03 13.48 -30.29
CA PHE A 688 15.51 12.39 -29.47
C PHE A 688 16.49 12.91 -28.43
N LEU A 689 16.28 12.52 -27.18
CA LEU A 689 17.05 12.92 -26.01
C LEU A 689 17.82 11.71 -25.47
N GLY A 690 19.09 11.92 -25.14
CA GLY A 690 19.97 10.92 -24.53
C GLY A 690 20.34 11.26 -23.09
N ALA A 691 21.20 10.43 -22.53
CA ALA A 691 21.80 10.58 -21.20
C ALA A 691 20.82 10.51 -20.01
N ASN A 692 19.54 10.17 -20.23
CA ASN A 692 18.49 10.24 -19.22
C ASN A 692 18.44 11.64 -18.57
N LEU A 693 18.54 12.67 -19.43
CA LEU A 693 18.86 14.03 -19.02
C LEU A 693 17.81 14.64 -18.07
N ALA A 694 16.52 14.28 -18.22
CA ALA A 694 15.47 14.77 -17.32
C ALA A 694 15.62 14.22 -15.89
N TYR A 695 16.02 12.95 -15.75
CA TYR A 695 16.28 12.37 -14.43
C TYR A 695 17.53 12.99 -13.78
N HIS A 696 18.61 13.18 -14.57
CA HIS A 696 19.81 13.90 -14.14
C HIS A 696 19.48 15.32 -13.65
N ALA A 697 18.72 16.08 -14.46
CA ALA A 697 18.28 17.43 -14.11
C ALA A 697 17.48 17.48 -12.80
N LEU A 698 16.65 16.47 -12.54
CA LEU A 698 15.83 16.38 -11.34
C LEU A 698 16.63 16.00 -10.08
N VAL A 699 17.45 14.95 -10.15
CA VAL A 699 18.16 14.42 -8.98
C VAL A 699 19.30 15.33 -8.56
N ASP A 700 20.06 15.85 -9.53
CA ASP A 700 21.24 16.68 -9.26
C ASP A 700 20.93 18.19 -9.24
N GLN A 701 19.67 18.58 -9.52
CA GLN A 701 19.25 19.98 -9.64
C GLN A 701 20.15 20.79 -10.59
N ASP A 702 20.60 20.15 -11.69
CA ASP A 702 21.52 20.73 -12.65
C ASP A 702 20.84 21.84 -13.46
N GLU A 703 21.06 23.09 -13.07
CA GLU A 703 20.52 24.29 -13.73
C GLU A 703 20.80 24.32 -15.24
N ALA A 704 21.96 23.80 -15.67
CA ALA A 704 22.32 23.76 -17.08
C ALA A 704 21.43 22.77 -17.83
N ALA A 705 21.24 21.56 -17.29
CA ALA A 705 20.36 20.55 -17.85
C ALA A 705 18.90 21.02 -17.88
N ILE A 706 18.41 21.62 -16.78
CA ILE A 706 17.06 22.19 -16.66
C ILE A 706 16.85 23.27 -17.73
N ARG A 707 17.79 24.19 -17.88
CA ARG A 707 17.72 25.26 -18.88
C ARG A 707 17.72 24.71 -20.30
N LEU A 708 18.56 23.73 -20.60
CA LEU A 708 18.61 23.08 -21.91
C LEU A 708 17.25 22.46 -22.24
N LEU A 709 16.69 21.66 -21.33
CA LEU A 709 15.38 21.03 -21.50
C LEU A 709 14.27 22.08 -21.64
N SER A 710 14.29 23.13 -20.82
CA SER A 710 13.32 24.24 -20.85
C SER A 710 13.29 24.93 -22.21
N GLU A 711 14.46 25.30 -22.74
CA GLU A 711 14.58 25.97 -24.04
C GLU A 711 14.23 25.02 -25.20
N LEU A 712 14.57 23.74 -25.09
CA LEU A 712 14.32 22.74 -26.13
C LEU A 712 12.84 22.35 -26.24
N ILE A 713 12.21 22.07 -25.10
CA ILE A 713 10.78 21.73 -25.01
C ILE A 713 9.92 22.99 -25.13
N GLY A 714 10.46 24.16 -24.82
CA GLY A 714 9.75 25.44 -24.82
C GLY A 714 8.74 25.55 -23.69
N LEU A 715 9.09 25.01 -22.51
CA LEU A 715 8.31 25.13 -21.28
C LEU A 715 9.19 25.75 -20.20
N PRO A 716 8.72 26.81 -19.50
CA PRO A 716 9.49 27.41 -18.42
C PRO A 716 9.57 26.46 -17.22
N ALA A 717 10.78 26.18 -16.74
CA ALA A 717 11.01 25.29 -15.62
C ALA A 717 10.38 25.82 -14.33
N GLY A 718 9.77 24.91 -13.54
CA GLY A 718 9.19 25.21 -12.23
C GLY A 718 7.98 26.14 -12.22
N GLN A 719 7.51 26.64 -13.36
CA GLN A 719 6.38 27.55 -13.41
C GLN A 719 5.04 26.76 -13.39
N PRO A 720 4.15 26.99 -12.40
CA PRO A 720 2.84 26.36 -12.35
C PRO A 720 1.95 26.73 -13.54
N THR A 721 0.97 25.88 -13.82
CA THR A 721 -0.09 26.13 -14.79
C THR A 721 -1.08 27.15 -14.23
N ALA A 722 -1.44 28.15 -15.04
CA ALA A 722 -2.46 29.13 -14.68
C ALA A 722 -3.87 28.57 -14.96
N TYR A 723 -4.37 27.71 -14.07
CA TYR A 723 -5.72 27.18 -14.19
C TYR A 723 -6.78 28.27 -14.00
N GLN A 724 -7.85 28.21 -14.80
CA GLN A 724 -9.06 28.95 -14.50
C GLN A 724 -9.94 28.12 -13.56
N SER A 725 -10.25 28.68 -12.39
CA SER A 725 -11.12 28.03 -11.42
C SER A 725 -12.59 28.33 -11.69
N ILE A 726 -13.40 27.27 -11.70
CA ILE A 726 -14.85 27.29 -11.85
C ILE A 726 -15.47 26.80 -10.54
N PRO A 727 -16.19 27.65 -9.79
CA PRO A 727 -16.85 27.24 -8.56
C PRO A 727 -17.83 26.09 -8.78
N LEU A 728 -17.84 25.13 -7.87
CA LEU A 728 -18.87 24.09 -7.79
C LEU A 728 -19.91 24.53 -6.75
N GLU A 729 -20.99 25.15 -7.22
CA GLU A 729 -22.10 25.58 -6.38
C GLU A 729 -22.88 24.36 -5.86
N ASN A 730 -23.49 24.47 -4.68
CA ASN A 730 -24.31 23.41 -4.10
C ASN A 730 -23.62 22.03 -4.02
N TYR A 731 -22.29 22.02 -3.91
CA TYR A 731 -21.50 20.81 -3.86
C TYR A 731 -21.90 19.89 -2.71
N GLN A 732 -22.20 18.65 -3.04
CA GLN A 732 -22.52 17.56 -2.11
C GLN A 732 -21.69 16.35 -2.48
N ALA A 733 -21.08 15.74 -1.47
CA ALA A 733 -20.34 14.50 -1.62
C ALA A 733 -20.95 13.45 -0.68
N GLY A 734 -21.13 12.23 -1.18
CA GLY A 734 -21.76 11.17 -0.42
C GLY A 734 -21.37 9.78 -0.89
N ALA A 735 -21.99 8.77 -0.29
CA ALA A 735 -21.64 7.37 -0.50
C ALA A 735 -21.93 6.82 -1.91
N PHE A 736 -22.66 7.59 -2.73
CA PHE A 736 -23.07 7.23 -4.09
C PHE A 736 -22.40 8.08 -5.18
N GLY A 737 -21.63 9.10 -4.81
CA GLY A 737 -21.02 10.02 -5.77
C GLY A 737 -20.99 11.46 -5.27
N TYR A 738 -21.01 12.37 -6.23
CA TYR A 738 -20.89 13.81 -6.02
C TYR A 738 -22.02 14.50 -6.79
N SER A 739 -22.48 15.65 -6.31
CA SER A 739 -23.47 16.46 -7.00
C SER A 739 -23.13 17.93 -6.84
N PHE A 740 -23.24 18.71 -7.90
CA PHE A 740 -22.94 20.14 -7.89
C PHE A 740 -23.56 20.87 -9.08
N ASP A 741 -23.65 22.18 -8.98
CA ASP A 741 -23.96 23.06 -10.09
C ASP A 741 -22.69 23.79 -10.56
N TYR A 742 -22.61 24.09 -11.85
CA TYR A 742 -21.62 25.02 -12.39
C TYR A 742 -22.28 26.02 -13.34
N SER A 743 -21.61 27.15 -13.58
CA SER A 743 -22.01 28.13 -14.60
C SER A 743 -20.82 28.48 -15.50
N LEU A 744 -21.05 28.45 -16.81
CA LEU A 744 -20.04 28.77 -17.84
C LEU A 744 -20.60 29.70 -18.91
N ASP A 745 -19.76 30.59 -19.45
CA ASP A 745 -20.14 31.45 -20.58
C ASP A 745 -19.95 30.77 -21.94
N HIS A 746 -18.98 29.85 -22.02
CA HIS A 746 -18.58 29.16 -23.24
C HIS A 746 -18.36 27.67 -22.97
N PRO A 747 -18.54 26.77 -23.96
CA PRO A 747 -18.22 25.37 -23.80
C PRO A 747 -16.72 25.21 -23.55
N GLN A 748 -16.36 24.43 -22.54
CA GLN A 748 -14.96 24.08 -22.24
C GLN A 748 -14.88 22.73 -21.54
N GLU A 749 -13.70 22.13 -21.51
CA GLU A 749 -13.47 20.95 -20.68
C GLU A 749 -13.30 21.37 -19.22
N LEU A 750 -13.81 20.56 -18.29
CA LEU A 750 -13.63 20.76 -16.86
C LEU A 750 -12.98 19.52 -16.24
N VAL A 751 -11.89 19.75 -15.53
CA VAL A 751 -11.29 18.78 -14.62
C VAL A 751 -11.95 18.95 -13.27
N VAL A 752 -12.70 17.95 -12.85
CA VAL A 752 -13.24 17.86 -11.49
C VAL A 752 -12.22 17.07 -10.70
N PRO A 753 -11.67 17.61 -9.59
CA PRO A 753 -10.64 16.93 -8.83
C PRO A 753 -11.24 15.81 -7.97
N VAL A 754 -11.86 14.84 -8.60
CA VAL A 754 -12.43 13.65 -8.01
C VAL A 754 -11.82 12.46 -8.71
N ALA A 755 -11.44 11.45 -7.95
CA ALA A 755 -10.85 10.23 -8.48
C ALA A 755 -11.82 9.54 -9.45
N ARG A 756 -11.35 9.23 -10.65
CA ARG A 756 -12.12 8.49 -11.65
C ARG A 756 -12.03 7.00 -11.35
N HIS A 757 -13.15 6.39 -10.98
CA HIS A 757 -13.24 4.96 -10.69
C HIS A 757 -13.86 4.18 -11.86
N ASP A 758 -13.72 2.85 -11.81
CA ASP A 758 -14.44 1.98 -12.74
C ASP A 758 -15.94 2.05 -12.44
N GLY A 759 -16.75 2.30 -13.46
CA GLY A 759 -18.20 2.47 -13.32
C GLY A 759 -18.64 3.89 -12.95
N THR A 760 -17.72 4.85 -12.81
CA THR A 760 -18.09 6.27 -12.75
C THR A 760 -18.73 6.69 -14.07
N PHE A 761 -19.86 7.36 -14.00
CA PHE A 761 -20.52 8.04 -15.11
C PHE A 761 -20.94 9.43 -14.64
N ILE A 762 -21.23 10.32 -15.59
CA ILE A 762 -21.71 11.67 -15.32
C ILE A 762 -23.13 11.80 -15.84
N LEU A 763 -24.02 12.37 -15.05
CA LEU A 763 -25.32 12.87 -15.49
C LEU A 763 -25.27 14.41 -15.50
N LEU A 764 -25.40 14.99 -16.68
CA LEU A 764 -25.56 16.43 -16.86
C LEU A 764 -27.04 16.74 -17.10
N ASP A 765 -27.66 17.48 -16.19
CA ASP A 765 -29.11 17.74 -16.16
C ASP A 765 -29.94 16.44 -16.29
N GLY A 766 -29.47 15.38 -15.65
CA GLY A 766 -30.09 14.04 -15.69
C GLY A 766 -29.85 13.25 -16.98
N GLN A 767 -29.04 13.75 -17.92
CA GLN A 767 -28.66 13.03 -19.14
C GLN A 767 -27.21 12.53 -19.08
N PRO A 768 -26.91 11.30 -19.53
CA PRO A 768 -25.55 10.81 -19.57
C PRO A 768 -24.62 11.70 -20.39
N SER A 769 -23.46 12.05 -19.84
CA SER A 769 -22.41 12.80 -20.52
C SER A 769 -21.14 11.95 -20.70
N PRO A 770 -20.42 12.07 -21.83
CA PRO A 770 -19.13 11.41 -22.01
C PRO A 770 -18.13 11.81 -20.93
N LEU A 771 -17.48 10.81 -20.35
CA LEU A 771 -16.45 10.94 -19.31
C LEU A 771 -15.12 10.45 -19.86
N THR A 772 -14.08 11.26 -19.68
CA THR A 772 -12.68 10.85 -19.85
C THR A 772 -11.95 10.98 -18.51
N SER A 773 -10.63 10.82 -18.51
CA SER A 773 -9.83 11.05 -17.30
C SER A 773 -8.52 11.71 -17.62
N LEU A 774 -7.98 12.44 -16.66
CA LEU A 774 -6.65 13.02 -16.74
C LEU A 774 -6.01 13.04 -15.35
N GLU A 775 -4.78 12.53 -15.23
CA GLU A 775 -4.15 12.22 -13.94
C GLU A 775 -5.06 11.43 -12.98
N ASN A 776 -5.81 10.44 -13.49
CA ASN A 776 -6.80 9.68 -12.72
C ASN A 776 -7.96 10.52 -12.13
N LEU A 777 -8.14 11.77 -12.56
CA LEU A 777 -9.27 12.63 -12.20
C LEU A 777 -10.37 12.62 -13.25
N ILE A 778 -11.57 13.03 -12.86
CA ILE A 778 -12.72 13.19 -13.76
C ILE A 778 -12.48 14.37 -14.72
N LEU A 779 -12.63 14.11 -16.02
CA LEU A 779 -12.60 15.11 -17.08
C LEU A 779 -13.84 14.95 -17.97
N PHE A 780 -14.54 16.05 -18.25
CA PHE A 780 -15.68 16.03 -19.17
C PHE A 780 -15.83 17.35 -19.92
N SER A 781 -16.54 17.31 -21.05
CA SER A 781 -16.88 18.49 -21.84
C SER A 781 -18.14 19.16 -21.27
N ALA A 782 -17.99 20.36 -20.74
CA ALA A 782 -19.06 21.11 -20.09
C ALA A 782 -19.65 22.16 -21.05
N PRO A 783 -20.97 22.12 -21.38
CA PRO A 783 -21.62 23.14 -22.17
C PRO A 783 -21.76 24.50 -21.42
N PRO A 784 -21.97 25.61 -22.16
CA PRO A 784 -22.24 26.91 -21.57
C PRO A 784 -23.65 26.98 -20.97
N GLY A 785 -23.80 27.81 -19.95
CA GLY A 785 -25.02 27.94 -19.16
C GLY A 785 -24.80 27.47 -17.73
N ARG A 786 -25.91 27.46 -16.96
CA ARG A 786 -25.96 26.85 -15.64
C ARG A 786 -26.46 25.42 -15.77
N HIS A 787 -25.69 24.46 -15.27
CA HIS A 787 -26.01 23.04 -15.36
C HIS A 787 -25.83 22.35 -14.02
N HIS A 788 -26.62 21.30 -13.80
CA HIS A 788 -26.51 20.40 -12.67
C HIS A 788 -25.74 19.14 -13.08
N VAL A 789 -24.82 18.68 -12.23
CA VAL A 789 -24.00 17.49 -12.44
C VAL A 789 -24.21 16.51 -11.28
N GLU A 790 -24.41 15.24 -11.62
CA GLU A 790 -24.39 14.08 -10.70
C GLU A 790 -23.39 13.00 -11.16
#